data_AF-A0A1V9Z6Z8-F1
#
_entry.id   AF-A0A1V9Z6Z8-F1
#
_cell.length_a   1.000
_cell.length_b   1.000
_cell.length_c   1.000
_cell.angle_alpha   90.00
_cell.angle_beta   90.00
_cell.angle_gamma   90.00
#
_symmetry.space_group_name_H-M   'P 1'
#
loop_
_entity.id
_entity.type
_entity.pdbx_description
1 polymer ?
#
loop_
_entity_poly.entity_id
_entity_poly.type
_entity_poly.pdbx_seq_one_letter_code
_entity_poly.pdbx_strand_id
1 'polypeptide(L)'
;MVAARGNHLEKHKHEKTQRDVLDELIFLEFLDDWKGLENIVTKAQLVALLDTYCQSYRCTPHFENWWDILEDKDLGRSHIANRFKRMKILQGHGDSRDPYVWHMDVMRREIARQTKMRSEKGSNLTLSVPLAYAHAFKYDVFKWTQVAIHVLRTRPHWMTTNLIGQAKTFVPRNVDPKEYADTIIEEMKKDPRMVYSLDAKDRGIFCKTPAFHQSVTLTVEAAIPKFTKMALEALEKVGRFPITTIWQEARRRYGFPDLRYNTKRDMITPEEKEDQEYVDAVVDGMRKDPRLEYVGCPQMTQCFFCLPPPEGSSSHASIVPPTRRDGGLRVVPVAVPLGAEDAAVKMAKSALKYLASHPRFEVQKIRDKTQFCLPPDWTHESYVDYIVERLRSDDRLNFHGDHFVLATKLEVKLAAERLVDDAIQKLQHLPLVSRAYIVAEAARLQPDNMLSLDEYVAGVIAHMRKDKRLVYGADNLGRGNFGLAGSRHLDLRPFTNGDEDFVKPEPPKAEEPRQDVVPRMVALALRHLETYEVFSAALVADELLVGNTPRAYVECIVEAMKEDTRMKFVPSADGDQLAGAFELAQKRGKKRKQRCGDVEAKMRWTNPSPVHFPTGAPKIVDTPEVKAQARRMKLVTAGVDRGPDEPVKSEPPIAIPLMILRFY
;
A
#
# COMPACT_ATOMS: atom_id res chain seq x y z
N MET A 1 -48.89 -0.62 -26.85
CA MET A 1 -47.60 -0.21 -26.26
C MET A 1 -46.36 -0.87 -26.87
N VAL A 2 -46.41 -2.10 -27.43
CA VAL A 2 -45.24 -2.73 -28.07
C VAL A 2 -44.76 -1.98 -29.33
N ALA A 3 -45.67 -1.35 -30.08
CA ALA A 3 -45.34 -0.56 -31.28
C ALA A 3 -44.51 0.72 -31.01
N ALA A 4 -44.52 1.25 -29.78
CA ALA A 4 -43.75 2.45 -29.45
C ALA A 4 -42.26 2.16 -29.20
N ARG A 5 -41.89 0.91 -28.86
CA ARG A 5 -40.51 0.52 -28.52
C ARG A 5 -39.59 0.45 -29.74
N GLY A 6 -40.08 -0.11 -30.84
CA GLY A 6 -39.36 -0.11 -32.12
C GLY A 6 -39.04 1.31 -32.59
N ASN A 7 -39.98 2.23 -32.38
CA ASN A 7 -39.79 3.63 -32.77
C ASN A 7 -38.68 4.33 -31.99
N HIS A 8 -38.49 4.08 -30.69
CA HIS A 8 -37.47 4.79 -29.90
C HIS A 8 -36.04 4.39 -30.28
N LEU A 9 -35.75 3.08 -30.36
CA LEU A 9 -34.42 2.60 -30.72
C LEU A 9 -34.08 2.90 -32.19
N GLU A 10 -35.04 2.75 -33.11
CA GLU A 10 -34.84 3.10 -34.52
C GLU A 10 -34.63 4.60 -34.73
N LYS A 11 -35.39 5.45 -34.01
CA LYS A 11 -35.27 6.92 -34.10
C LYS A 11 -33.87 7.41 -33.72
N HIS A 12 -33.20 6.74 -32.78
CA HIS A 12 -31.90 7.16 -32.25
C HIS A 12 -30.75 6.23 -32.62
N LYS A 13 -30.92 5.32 -33.59
CA LYS A 13 -29.90 4.31 -33.96
C LYS A 13 -28.55 4.90 -34.40
N HIS A 14 -28.55 6.14 -34.89
CA HIS A 14 -27.35 6.84 -35.35
C HIS A 14 -26.56 7.50 -34.22
N GLU A 15 -27.16 7.65 -33.03
CA GLU A 15 -26.51 8.27 -31.89
C GLU A 15 -25.43 7.33 -31.31
N LYS A 16 -24.34 7.93 -30.82
CA LYS A 16 -23.28 7.23 -30.08
C LYS A 16 -23.16 7.82 -28.70
N THR A 17 -23.02 6.97 -27.70
CA THR A 17 -22.93 7.41 -26.30
C THR A 17 -21.70 6.84 -25.62
N GLN A 18 -20.98 7.66 -24.87
CA GLN A 18 -19.83 7.22 -24.09
C GLN A 18 -20.31 6.47 -22.84
N ARG A 19 -19.73 5.30 -22.59
CA ARG A 19 -19.98 4.52 -21.37
C ARG A 19 -18.67 4.07 -20.76
N ASP A 20 -18.58 4.16 -19.45
CA ASP A 20 -17.48 3.59 -18.67
C ASP A 20 -17.65 2.07 -18.64
N VAL A 21 -16.75 1.35 -19.30
CA VAL A 21 -16.88 -0.11 -19.49
C VAL A 21 -15.86 -0.90 -18.69
N LEU A 22 -14.78 -0.28 -18.22
CA LEU A 22 -13.69 -0.99 -17.54
C LEU A 22 -13.08 -0.12 -16.46
N ASP A 23 -12.99 -0.63 -15.23
CA ASP A 23 -12.14 -0.07 -14.19
C ASP A 23 -10.68 -0.42 -14.50
N GLU A 24 -9.88 0.59 -14.80
CA GLU A 24 -8.53 0.39 -15.29
C GLU A 24 -7.61 -0.19 -14.22
N LEU A 25 -7.73 0.26 -12.97
CA LEU A 25 -6.88 -0.22 -11.88
C LEU A 25 -7.08 -1.72 -11.67
N ILE A 26 -8.34 -2.15 -11.56
CA ILE A 26 -8.68 -3.56 -11.31
C ILE A 26 -8.18 -4.45 -12.46
N PHE A 27 -8.30 -3.97 -13.70
CA PHE A 27 -7.81 -4.71 -14.85
C PHE A 27 -6.28 -4.76 -14.92
N LEU A 28 -5.59 -3.65 -14.61
CA LEU A 28 -4.13 -3.63 -14.58
C LEU A 28 -3.58 -4.55 -13.48
N GLU A 29 -4.19 -4.59 -12.31
CA GLU A 29 -3.83 -5.54 -11.25
C GLU A 29 -4.03 -7.00 -11.71
N PHE A 30 -5.11 -7.28 -12.45
CA PHE A 30 -5.31 -8.60 -13.08
C PHE A 30 -4.17 -8.96 -14.04
N LEU A 31 -3.71 -8.01 -14.86
CA LEU A 31 -2.62 -8.24 -15.81
C LEU A 31 -1.26 -8.42 -15.12
N ASP A 32 -0.96 -7.67 -14.06
CA ASP A 32 0.29 -7.83 -13.30
C ASP A 32 0.37 -9.21 -12.61
N ASP A 33 -0.78 -9.78 -12.21
CA ASP A 33 -0.87 -11.12 -11.64
C ASP A 33 -0.87 -12.26 -12.69
N TRP A 34 -0.98 -11.94 -13.99
CA TRP A 34 -1.10 -12.93 -15.05
C TRP A 34 0.26 -13.59 -15.37
N LYS A 35 0.35 -14.93 -15.28
CA LYS A 35 1.59 -15.65 -15.60
C LYS A 35 1.85 -15.63 -17.10
N GLY A 36 3.04 -15.17 -17.50
CA GLY A 36 3.47 -15.19 -18.90
C GLY A 36 2.73 -14.20 -19.78
N LEU A 37 2.38 -13.01 -19.25
CA LEU A 37 1.73 -11.94 -20.01
C LEU A 37 2.55 -11.57 -21.27
N GLU A 38 3.87 -11.66 -21.19
CA GLU A 38 4.80 -11.46 -22.30
C GLU A 38 4.58 -12.40 -23.50
N ASN A 39 3.90 -13.54 -23.31
CA ASN A 39 3.56 -14.47 -24.38
C ASN A 39 2.33 -14.06 -25.19
N ILE A 40 1.61 -13.03 -24.74
CA ILE A 40 0.42 -12.50 -25.41
C ILE A 40 0.87 -11.49 -26.46
N VAL A 41 1.28 -12.03 -27.60
CA VAL A 41 1.94 -11.28 -28.69
C VAL A 41 1.01 -11.00 -29.88
N THR A 42 -0.16 -11.64 -29.96
CA THR A 42 -1.10 -11.50 -31.09
C THR A 42 -2.46 -10.92 -30.69
N LYS A 43 -3.21 -10.40 -31.67
CA LYS A 43 -4.61 -9.94 -31.48
C LYS A 43 -5.52 -11.03 -30.90
N ALA A 44 -5.46 -12.24 -31.44
CA ALA A 44 -6.28 -13.36 -30.99
C ALA A 44 -5.97 -13.77 -29.54
N GLN A 45 -4.70 -13.78 -29.15
CA GLN A 45 -4.31 -14.05 -27.76
C GLN A 45 -4.82 -12.96 -26.80
N LEU A 46 -4.82 -11.69 -27.23
CA LEU A 46 -5.39 -10.61 -26.42
C LEU A 46 -6.92 -10.75 -26.27
N VAL A 47 -7.64 -11.19 -27.31
CA VAL A 47 -9.07 -11.52 -27.18
C VAL A 47 -9.27 -12.65 -26.17
N ALA A 48 -8.50 -13.74 -26.26
CA ALA A 48 -8.59 -14.85 -25.31
C ALA A 48 -8.25 -14.43 -23.85
N LEU A 49 -7.32 -13.49 -23.67
CA LEU A 49 -7.03 -12.88 -22.37
C LEU A 49 -8.22 -12.10 -21.84
N LEU A 50 -8.89 -11.34 -22.70
CA LEU A 50 -10.06 -10.54 -22.34
C LEU A 50 -11.28 -11.42 -22.06
N ASP A 51 -11.45 -12.53 -22.78
CA ASP A 51 -12.44 -13.55 -22.45
C ASP A 51 -12.15 -14.18 -21.08
N THR A 52 -10.88 -14.49 -20.80
CA THR A 52 -10.49 -14.99 -19.47
C THR A 52 -10.71 -13.94 -18.39
N TYR A 53 -10.40 -12.68 -18.67
CA TYR A 53 -10.69 -11.58 -17.74
C TYR A 53 -12.19 -11.44 -17.51
N CYS A 54 -13.02 -11.53 -18.56
CA CYS A 54 -14.48 -11.49 -18.48
C CYS A 54 -15.03 -12.55 -17.52
N GLN A 55 -14.44 -13.74 -17.54
CA GLN A 55 -14.78 -14.86 -16.67
C GLN A 55 -14.10 -14.78 -15.29
N SER A 56 -13.14 -13.87 -15.11
CA SER A 56 -12.42 -13.71 -13.86
C SER A 56 -13.25 -12.98 -12.81
N TYR A 57 -12.98 -13.27 -11.54
CA TYR A 57 -13.62 -12.56 -10.43
C TYR A 57 -13.27 -11.07 -10.36
N ARG A 58 -12.12 -10.67 -10.91
CA ARG A 58 -11.71 -9.27 -11.01
C ARG A 58 -12.51 -8.51 -12.06
N CYS A 59 -13.18 -9.22 -12.96
CA CYS A 59 -14.02 -8.59 -13.97
C CYS A 59 -15.02 -7.68 -13.30
N THR A 60 -14.93 -6.37 -13.55
CA THR A 60 -16.06 -5.51 -13.20
C THR A 60 -17.25 -5.94 -14.05
N PRO A 61 -18.45 -6.06 -13.48
CA PRO A 61 -19.60 -6.44 -14.30
C PRO A 61 -19.93 -5.45 -15.43
N HIS A 62 -19.46 -4.20 -15.31
CA HIS A 62 -19.47 -3.24 -16.41
C HIS A 62 -18.71 -3.77 -17.63
N PHE A 63 -17.54 -4.37 -17.40
CA PHE A 63 -16.75 -5.00 -18.44
C PHE A 63 -17.43 -6.26 -18.94
N GLU A 64 -17.86 -7.15 -18.05
CA GLU A 64 -18.56 -8.39 -18.40
C GLU A 64 -19.73 -8.12 -19.36
N ASN A 65 -20.65 -7.25 -18.94
CA ASN A 65 -21.82 -6.90 -19.72
C ASN A 65 -21.46 -6.21 -21.04
N TRP A 66 -20.52 -5.27 -21.03
CA TRP A 66 -20.06 -4.63 -22.27
C TRP A 66 -19.42 -5.64 -23.22
N TRP A 67 -18.59 -6.53 -22.69
CA TRP A 67 -17.91 -7.55 -23.46
C TRP A 67 -18.93 -8.51 -24.06
N ASP A 68 -19.91 -8.99 -23.30
CA ASP A 68 -20.93 -9.93 -23.77
C ASP A 68 -21.86 -9.36 -24.84
N ILE A 69 -22.21 -8.07 -24.76
CA ILE A 69 -23.04 -7.43 -25.80
C ILE A 69 -22.25 -7.04 -27.06
N LEU A 70 -20.92 -7.08 -27.04
CA LEU A 70 -20.11 -6.81 -28.22
C LEU A 70 -20.20 -7.97 -29.22
N GLU A 71 -20.82 -7.70 -30.36
CA GLU A 71 -20.86 -8.63 -31.50
C GLU A 71 -19.45 -8.86 -32.08
N ASP A 72 -18.65 -7.79 -32.16
CA ASP A 72 -17.27 -7.83 -32.63
C ASP A 72 -16.29 -7.65 -31.46
N LYS A 73 -15.68 -8.77 -31.04
CA LYS A 73 -14.65 -8.78 -29.98
C LYS A 73 -13.35 -8.08 -30.41
N ASP A 74 -13.06 -8.00 -31.71
CA ASP A 74 -11.87 -7.33 -32.21
C ASP A 74 -11.96 -5.81 -32.05
N LEU A 75 -13.17 -5.25 -32.15
CA LEU A 75 -13.44 -3.85 -31.84
C LEU A 75 -13.18 -3.56 -30.34
N GLY A 76 -13.72 -4.39 -29.45
CA GLY A 76 -13.49 -4.28 -28.00
C GLY A 76 -12.01 -4.36 -27.65
N ARG A 77 -11.31 -5.36 -28.19
CA ARG A 77 -9.85 -5.51 -28.10
C ARG A 77 -9.12 -4.25 -28.59
N SER A 78 -9.55 -3.66 -29.71
CA SER A 78 -8.95 -2.45 -30.27
C SER A 78 -9.00 -1.28 -29.30
N HIS A 79 -10.15 -1.05 -28.64
CA HIS A 79 -10.30 0.01 -27.64
C HIS A 79 -9.32 -0.15 -26.47
N ILE A 80 -9.18 -1.37 -25.96
CA ILE A 80 -8.29 -1.68 -24.83
C ILE A 80 -6.83 -1.58 -25.25
N ALA A 81 -6.44 -2.18 -26.38
CA ALA A 81 -5.07 -2.09 -26.90
C ALA A 81 -4.66 -0.63 -27.14
N ASN A 82 -5.53 0.19 -27.74
CA ASN A 82 -5.26 1.61 -27.96
C ASN A 82 -5.20 2.41 -26.64
N ARG A 83 -5.93 2.00 -25.61
CA ARG A 83 -5.80 2.57 -24.27
C ARG A 83 -4.44 2.23 -23.65
N PHE A 84 -4.00 0.97 -23.75
CA PHE A 84 -2.71 0.52 -23.23
C PHE A 84 -1.51 1.13 -23.96
N LYS A 85 -1.63 1.34 -25.28
CA LYS A 85 -0.64 2.09 -26.06
C LYS A 85 -0.50 3.54 -25.59
N ARG A 86 -1.61 4.21 -25.30
CA ARG A 86 -1.60 5.58 -24.75
C ARG A 86 -0.95 5.64 -23.37
N MET A 87 -1.11 4.60 -22.55
CA MET A 87 -0.43 4.46 -21.26
C MET A 87 1.03 3.97 -21.38
N LYS A 88 1.50 3.67 -22.61
CA LYS A 88 2.82 3.09 -22.89
C LYS A 88 3.06 1.73 -22.22
N ILE A 89 1.99 1.02 -21.84
CA ILE A 89 2.04 -0.34 -21.28
C ILE A 89 2.22 -1.37 -22.40
N LEU A 90 1.62 -1.10 -23.56
CA LEU A 90 1.63 -1.99 -24.72
C LEU A 90 2.22 -1.27 -25.92
N GLN A 91 3.09 -1.93 -26.67
CA GLN A 91 3.58 -1.52 -27.99
C GLN A 91 3.23 -2.59 -29.03
N GLY A 92 3.43 -2.27 -30.31
CA GLY A 92 3.14 -3.17 -31.43
C GLY A 92 1.66 -3.29 -31.78
N HIS A 93 1.33 -3.92 -32.91
CA HIS A 93 -0.03 -4.08 -33.41
C HIS A 93 -0.65 -5.46 -33.18
N GLY A 94 0.12 -6.42 -32.69
CA GLY A 94 -0.33 -7.79 -32.44
C GLY A 94 -0.43 -8.63 -33.71
N ASP A 95 0.31 -8.24 -34.74
CA ASP A 95 0.42 -8.94 -36.02
C ASP A 95 1.79 -9.64 -36.12
N SER A 96 1.96 -10.61 -37.02
CA SER A 96 3.21 -11.38 -37.11
C SER A 96 4.46 -10.52 -37.38
N ARG A 97 4.29 -9.37 -38.05
CA ARG A 97 5.37 -8.41 -38.35
C ARG A 97 5.60 -7.39 -37.23
N ASP A 98 4.61 -7.20 -36.36
CA ASP A 98 4.66 -6.21 -35.27
C ASP A 98 3.88 -6.76 -34.06
N PRO A 99 4.46 -7.76 -33.36
CA PRO A 99 3.83 -8.40 -32.23
C PRO A 99 3.63 -7.42 -31.07
N TYR A 100 2.67 -7.71 -30.18
CA TYR A 100 2.54 -6.94 -28.96
C TYR A 100 3.77 -7.08 -28.06
N VAL A 101 4.20 -5.97 -27.48
CA VAL A 101 5.30 -5.91 -26.52
C VAL A 101 4.82 -5.22 -25.24
N TRP A 102 4.90 -5.95 -24.12
CA TRP A 102 4.43 -5.50 -22.81
C TRP A 102 5.56 -4.84 -22.01
N HIS A 103 5.27 -3.68 -21.42
CA HIS A 103 6.21 -2.91 -20.60
C HIS A 103 5.81 -2.99 -19.13
N MET A 104 6.23 -4.06 -18.45
CA MET A 104 5.82 -4.36 -17.06
C MET A 104 6.15 -3.25 -16.07
N ASP A 105 7.30 -2.59 -16.20
CA ASP A 105 7.68 -1.49 -15.30
C ASP A 105 6.83 -0.23 -15.52
N VAL A 106 6.28 -0.03 -16.72
CA VAL A 106 5.31 1.04 -16.98
C VAL A 106 3.97 0.66 -16.35
N MET A 107 3.54 -0.60 -16.49
CA MET A 107 2.30 -1.09 -15.90
C MET A 107 2.30 -0.96 -14.37
N ARG A 108 3.36 -1.41 -13.68
CA ARG A 108 3.46 -1.30 -12.22
C ARG A 108 3.45 0.15 -11.73
N ARG A 109 4.10 1.06 -12.45
CA ARG A 109 4.04 2.51 -12.16
C ARG A 109 2.63 3.05 -12.33
N GLU A 110 1.92 2.60 -13.37
CA GLU A 110 0.54 3.01 -13.62
C GLU A 110 -0.41 2.49 -12.54
N ILE A 111 -0.25 1.23 -12.10
CA ILE A 111 -0.97 0.67 -10.94
C ILE A 111 -0.72 1.54 -9.70
N ALA A 112 0.54 1.79 -9.34
CA ALA A 112 0.88 2.62 -8.18
C ALA A 112 0.27 4.03 -8.26
N ARG A 113 0.29 4.64 -9.46
CA ARG A 113 -0.31 5.96 -9.72
C ARG A 113 -1.82 5.93 -9.53
N GLN A 114 -2.52 4.92 -10.05
CA GLN A 114 -3.97 4.81 -9.91
C GLN A 114 -4.39 4.45 -8.48
N THR A 115 -3.63 3.60 -7.78
CA THR A 115 -3.83 3.30 -6.35
C THR A 115 -3.71 4.56 -5.50
N LYS A 116 -2.69 5.40 -5.76
CA LYS A 116 -2.55 6.70 -5.11
C LYS A 116 -3.70 7.65 -5.43
N MET A 117 -4.15 7.69 -6.68
CA MET A 117 -5.31 8.50 -7.07
C MET A 117 -6.59 8.06 -6.35
N ARG A 118 -6.79 6.74 -6.22
CA ARG A 118 -7.92 6.17 -5.51
C ARG A 118 -7.90 6.53 -4.02
N SER A 119 -6.74 6.47 -3.36
CA SER A 119 -6.63 6.83 -1.95
C SER A 119 -6.83 8.33 -1.70
N GLU A 120 -6.32 9.19 -2.58
CA GLU A 120 -6.42 10.65 -2.44
C GLU A 120 -7.78 11.22 -2.86
N LYS A 121 -8.35 10.75 -3.98
CA LYS A 121 -9.55 11.33 -4.60
C LYS A 121 -10.79 10.46 -4.47
N GLY A 122 -10.65 9.21 -4.03
CA GLY A 122 -11.76 8.26 -3.94
C GLY A 122 -12.31 7.80 -5.30
N SER A 123 -11.55 7.97 -6.39
CA SER A 123 -12.00 7.64 -7.75
C SER A 123 -10.94 6.86 -8.52
N ASN A 124 -11.38 5.83 -9.25
CA ASN A 124 -10.56 5.09 -10.21
C ASN A 124 -10.69 5.68 -11.61
N LEU A 125 -9.68 5.48 -12.46
CA LEU A 125 -9.81 5.75 -13.88
C LEU A 125 -10.62 4.65 -14.54
N THR A 126 -11.52 5.05 -15.44
CA THR A 126 -12.33 4.14 -16.23
C THR A 126 -12.04 4.33 -17.70
N LEU A 127 -12.04 3.23 -18.45
CA LEU A 127 -12.06 3.29 -19.91
C LEU A 127 -13.48 3.60 -20.37
N SER A 128 -13.67 4.77 -20.96
CA SER A 128 -14.91 5.12 -21.64
C SER A 128 -14.85 4.71 -23.12
N VAL A 129 -15.87 4.01 -23.59
CA VAL A 129 -16.00 3.55 -24.98
C VAL A 129 -17.25 4.15 -25.63
N PRO A 130 -17.18 4.63 -26.88
CA PRO A 130 -18.36 5.02 -27.63
C PRO A 130 -19.15 3.77 -28.04
N LEU A 131 -20.37 3.64 -27.53
CA LEU A 131 -21.29 2.58 -27.91
C LEU A 131 -22.36 3.13 -28.87
N ALA A 132 -22.76 2.32 -29.84
CA ALA A 132 -23.98 2.57 -30.61
C ALA A 132 -25.18 2.63 -29.65
N TYR A 133 -26.17 3.46 -29.96
CA TYR A 133 -27.30 3.70 -29.08
C TYR A 133 -27.99 2.44 -28.56
N ALA A 134 -28.23 1.45 -29.45
CA ALA A 134 -28.83 0.18 -29.07
C ALA A 134 -27.97 -0.62 -28.06
N HIS A 135 -26.65 -0.60 -28.21
CA HIS A 135 -25.73 -1.26 -27.27
C HIS A 135 -25.64 -0.51 -25.95
N ALA A 136 -25.59 0.83 -25.99
CA ALA A 136 -25.65 1.66 -24.79
C ALA A 136 -26.95 1.43 -24.00
N PHE A 137 -28.08 1.29 -24.69
CA PHE A 137 -29.37 0.98 -24.08
C PHE A 137 -29.38 -0.39 -23.40
N LYS A 138 -28.96 -1.47 -24.09
CA LYS A 138 -28.84 -2.81 -23.47
C LYS A 138 -27.92 -2.77 -22.26
N TYR A 139 -26.79 -2.07 -22.39
CA TYR A 139 -25.82 -1.90 -21.32
C TYR A 139 -26.45 -1.21 -20.09
N ASP A 140 -27.19 -0.12 -20.31
CA ASP A 140 -27.82 0.65 -19.24
C ASP A 140 -28.99 -0.11 -18.59
N VAL A 141 -29.78 -0.87 -19.35
CA VAL A 141 -30.82 -1.75 -18.80
C VAL A 141 -30.22 -2.74 -17.80
N PHE A 142 -29.13 -3.42 -18.18
CA PHE A 142 -28.45 -4.35 -17.28
C PHE A 142 -27.89 -3.60 -16.05
N LYS A 143 -27.17 -2.51 -16.26
CA LYS A 143 -26.59 -1.71 -15.17
C LYS A 143 -27.64 -1.28 -14.15
N TRP A 144 -28.76 -0.71 -14.60
CA TRP A 144 -29.79 -0.18 -13.71
C TRP A 144 -30.63 -1.27 -13.04
N THR A 145 -30.85 -2.40 -13.72
CA THR A 145 -31.38 -3.61 -13.11
C THR A 145 -30.54 -4.03 -11.91
N GLN A 146 -29.23 -4.07 -12.09
CA GLN A 146 -28.31 -4.51 -11.05
C GLN A 146 -28.21 -3.52 -9.88
N VAL A 147 -28.24 -2.22 -10.15
CA VAL A 147 -28.31 -1.17 -9.13
C VAL A 147 -29.61 -1.28 -8.32
N ALA A 148 -30.75 -1.51 -8.99
CA ALA A 148 -32.04 -1.68 -8.32
C ALA A 148 -32.03 -2.88 -7.38
N ILE A 149 -31.57 -4.04 -7.86
CA ILE A 149 -31.42 -5.27 -7.07
C ILE A 149 -30.54 -5.03 -5.83
N HIS A 150 -29.43 -4.32 -5.99
CA HIS A 150 -28.57 -4.00 -4.86
C HIS A 150 -29.26 -3.11 -3.82
N VAL A 151 -29.88 -2.02 -4.25
CA VAL A 151 -30.58 -1.12 -3.31
C VAL A 151 -31.68 -1.89 -2.59
N LEU A 152 -32.39 -2.75 -3.33
CA LEU A 152 -33.42 -3.60 -2.76
C LEU A 152 -32.88 -4.53 -1.67
N ARG A 153 -31.59 -4.93 -1.65
CA ARG A 153 -31.03 -5.69 -0.51
C ARG A 153 -31.31 -4.99 0.81
N THR A 154 -30.93 -3.72 0.89
CA THR A 154 -30.93 -2.91 2.12
C THR A 154 -32.22 -2.14 2.34
N ARG A 155 -33.09 -2.05 1.32
CA ARG A 155 -34.32 -1.27 1.36
C ARG A 155 -35.47 -2.06 0.76
N PRO A 156 -36.69 -1.96 1.29
CA PRO A 156 -37.83 -2.69 0.74
C PRO A 156 -38.20 -2.24 -0.69
N HIS A 157 -37.84 -1.01 -1.07
CA HIS A 157 -38.24 -0.38 -2.31
C HIS A 157 -37.08 0.36 -2.99
N TRP A 158 -37.06 0.35 -4.33
CA TRP A 158 -36.22 1.21 -5.16
C TRP A 158 -37.11 2.08 -6.05
N MET A 159 -36.93 3.40 -5.96
CA MET A 159 -37.75 4.39 -6.65
C MET A 159 -37.24 4.64 -8.06
N THR A 160 -38.11 4.55 -9.08
CA THR A 160 -37.70 4.77 -10.49
C THR A 160 -37.31 6.22 -10.78
N THR A 161 -37.74 7.17 -9.95
CA THR A 161 -37.33 8.58 -10.03
C THR A 161 -35.82 8.77 -9.90
N ASN A 162 -35.12 7.85 -9.24
CA ASN A 162 -33.66 7.88 -9.14
C ASN A 162 -33.01 7.72 -10.52
N LEU A 163 -33.50 6.77 -11.32
CA LEU A 163 -33.04 6.55 -12.69
C LEU A 163 -33.35 7.76 -13.57
N ILE A 164 -34.57 8.31 -13.48
CA ILE A 164 -34.98 9.50 -14.25
C ILE A 164 -34.06 10.70 -13.94
N GLY A 165 -33.73 10.91 -12.66
CA GLY A 165 -32.81 11.97 -12.26
C GLY A 165 -31.41 11.78 -12.84
N GLN A 166 -30.93 10.54 -12.88
CA GLN A 166 -29.60 10.19 -13.38
C GLN A 166 -29.52 10.21 -14.91
N ALA A 167 -30.58 9.82 -15.62
CA ALA A 167 -30.64 9.79 -17.09
C ALA A 167 -30.25 11.13 -17.73
N LYS A 168 -30.56 12.24 -17.07
CA LYS A 168 -30.18 13.60 -17.50
C LYS A 168 -28.67 13.80 -17.67
N THR A 169 -27.84 12.97 -17.04
CA THR A 169 -26.38 13.11 -17.02
C THR A 169 -25.67 12.25 -18.07
N PHE A 170 -26.30 11.18 -18.58
CA PHE A 170 -25.63 10.19 -19.43
C PHE A 170 -26.34 9.91 -20.76
N VAL A 171 -27.51 10.51 -20.99
CA VAL A 171 -28.27 10.40 -22.24
C VAL A 171 -27.79 11.48 -23.24
N PRO A 172 -27.69 11.19 -24.55
CA PRO A 172 -27.36 12.20 -25.56
C PRO A 172 -28.32 13.39 -25.55
N ARG A 173 -27.83 14.58 -25.93
CA ARG A 173 -28.64 15.82 -25.92
C ARG A 173 -29.93 15.74 -26.75
N ASN A 174 -29.94 14.91 -27.80
CA ASN A 174 -31.07 14.76 -28.72
C ASN A 174 -32.11 13.72 -28.27
N VAL A 175 -31.89 13.09 -27.11
CA VAL A 175 -32.76 12.05 -26.56
C VAL A 175 -33.40 12.60 -25.29
N ASP A 176 -34.73 12.51 -25.19
CA ASP A 176 -35.42 12.91 -23.97
C ASP A 176 -35.03 11.96 -22.81
N PRO A 177 -34.42 12.47 -21.72
CA PRO A 177 -34.00 11.63 -20.61
C PRO A 177 -35.16 10.89 -19.94
N LYS A 178 -36.37 11.46 -19.97
CA LYS A 178 -37.56 10.83 -19.40
C LYS A 178 -38.01 9.65 -20.25
N GLU A 179 -38.21 9.87 -21.56
CA GLU A 179 -38.51 8.79 -22.53
C GLU A 179 -37.50 7.64 -22.45
N TYR A 180 -36.21 7.96 -22.34
CA TYR A 180 -35.14 6.97 -22.19
C TYR A 180 -35.27 6.15 -20.91
N ALA A 181 -35.43 6.84 -19.77
CA ALA A 181 -35.58 6.20 -18.46
C ALA A 181 -36.84 5.31 -18.40
N ASP A 182 -37.97 5.79 -18.93
CA ASP A 182 -39.21 5.04 -19.01
C ASP A 182 -39.02 3.75 -19.84
N THR A 183 -38.29 3.84 -20.95
CA THR A 183 -37.97 2.66 -21.79
C THR A 183 -37.07 1.66 -21.05
N ILE A 184 -36.10 2.12 -20.26
CA ILE A 184 -35.29 1.24 -19.40
C ILE A 184 -36.17 0.57 -18.34
N ILE A 185 -37.04 1.33 -17.67
CA ILE A 185 -37.95 0.82 -16.63
C ILE A 185 -38.85 -0.28 -17.20
N GLU A 186 -39.37 -0.09 -18.40
CA GLU A 186 -40.19 -1.08 -19.12
C GLU A 186 -39.44 -2.39 -19.41
N GLU A 187 -38.13 -2.34 -19.63
CA GLU A 187 -37.30 -3.55 -19.78
C GLU A 187 -36.95 -4.16 -18.42
N MET A 188 -36.67 -3.34 -17.40
CA MET A 188 -36.43 -3.80 -16.02
C MET A 188 -37.63 -4.55 -15.44
N LYS A 189 -38.87 -4.16 -15.80
CA LYS A 189 -40.11 -4.88 -15.43
C LYS A 189 -40.14 -6.35 -15.85
N LYS A 190 -39.34 -6.73 -16.84
CA LYS A 190 -39.26 -8.13 -17.30
C LYS A 190 -38.35 -8.99 -16.44
N ASP A 191 -37.54 -8.40 -15.56
CA ASP A 191 -36.65 -9.17 -14.70
C ASP A 191 -37.49 -9.89 -13.61
N PRO A 192 -37.44 -11.24 -13.53
CA PRO A 192 -38.28 -12.01 -12.62
C PRO A 192 -37.93 -11.81 -11.14
N ARG A 193 -36.82 -11.13 -10.83
CA ARG A 193 -36.34 -10.87 -9.47
C ARG A 193 -37.01 -9.65 -8.83
N MET A 194 -37.70 -8.83 -9.62
CA MET A 194 -38.32 -7.60 -9.13
C MET A 194 -39.79 -7.50 -9.53
N VAL A 195 -40.63 -7.02 -8.62
CA VAL A 195 -42.02 -6.64 -8.94
C VAL A 195 -42.05 -5.12 -9.09
N TYR A 196 -42.65 -4.64 -10.16
CA TYR A 196 -42.98 -3.23 -10.32
C TYR A 196 -44.38 -2.95 -9.77
N SER A 197 -44.50 -1.89 -8.98
CA SER A 197 -45.80 -1.35 -8.52
C SER A 197 -45.77 0.18 -8.49
N LEU A 198 -46.92 0.79 -8.24
CA LEU A 198 -47.03 2.21 -7.97
C LEU A 198 -47.16 2.42 -6.45
N ASP A 199 -46.47 3.42 -5.92
CA ASP A 199 -46.65 3.85 -4.53
C ASP A 199 -47.93 4.68 -4.36
N ALA A 200 -48.24 5.10 -3.12
CA ALA A 200 -49.42 5.92 -2.81
C ALA A 200 -49.42 7.32 -3.47
N LYS A 201 -48.35 7.71 -4.17
CA LYS A 201 -48.21 8.97 -4.89
C LYS A 201 -48.11 8.74 -6.41
N ASP A 202 -48.53 7.58 -6.90
CA ASP A 202 -48.44 7.16 -8.30
C ASP A 202 -47.01 7.14 -8.85
N ARG A 203 -46.00 6.97 -8.00
CA ARG A 203 -44.60 6.86 -8.41
C ARG A 203 -44.22 5.40 -8.58
N GLY A 204 -43.51 5.10 -9.65
CA GLY A 204 -43.00 3.75 -9.90
C GLY A 204 -41.99 3.29 -8.85
N ILE A 205 -42.21 2.11 -8.29
CA ILE A 205 -41.29 1.44 -7.37
C ILE A 205 -41.04 0.01 -7.84
N PHE A 206 -39.80 -0.44 -7.65
CA PHE A 206 -39.47 -1.86 -7.68
C PHE A 206 -39.41 -2.41 -6.26
N CYS A 207 -39.85 -3.65 -6.07
CA CYS A 207 -39.82 -4.41 -4.81
C CYS A 207 -39.22 -5.81 -5.07
N LYS A 208 -38.72 -6.49 -4.02
CA LYS A 208 -38.24 -7.88 -4.14
C LYS A 208 -39.40 -8.83 -4.49
N THR A 209 -39.16 -9.79 -5.39
CA THR A 209 -40.05 -10.95 -5.59
C THR A 209 -39.67 -12.10 -4.65
N PRO A 210 -40.50 -13.13 -4.43
CA PRO A 210 -40.04 -14.38 -3.81
C PRO A 210 -38.95 -15.08 -4.63
N ALA A 211 -39.02 -14.97 -5.96
CA ALA A 211 -37.99 -15.47 -6.88
C ALA A 211 -36.64 -14.74 -6.72
N PHE A 212 -36.62 -13.54 -6.13
CA PHE A 212 -35.40 -12.87 -5.70
C PHE A 212 -34.58 -13.77 -4.80
N HIS A 213 -35.17 -14.43 -3.80
CA HIS A 213 -34.39 -15.28 -2.90
C HIS A 213 -33.93 -16.58 -3.57
N GLN A 214 -34.76 -17.17 -4.44
CA GLN A 214 -34.46 -18.45 -5.11
C GLN A 214 -33.40 -18.34 -6.21
N SER A 215 -33.37 -17.23 -6.96
CA SER A 215 -32.39 -16.98 -8.03
C SER A 215 -31.00 -16.60 -7.51
N VAL A 216 -30.86 -16.43 -6.19
CA VAL A 216 -29.73 -15.76 -5.56
C VAL A 216 -28.90 -16.72 -4.68
N THR A 217 -29.48 -17.81 -4.18
CA THR A 217 -28.75 -18.74 -3.30
C THR A 217 -28.17 -19.92 -4.07
N LEU A 218 -26.93 -19.79 -4.56
CA LEU A 218 -26.11 -20.99 -4.78
C LEU A 218 -25.82 -21.60 -3.41
N THR A 219 -26.42 -22.75 -3.13
CA THR A 219 -26.22 -23.46 -1.85
C THR A 219 -24.73 -23.68 -1.60
N VAL A 220 -24.33 -23.77 -0.33
CA VAL A 220 -22.93 -24.06 0.05
C VAL A 220 -22.44 -25.32 -0.69
N GLU A 221 -23.29 -26.36 -0.73
CA GLU A 221 -23.03 -27.63 -1.42
C GLU A 221 -22.78 -27.48 -2.93
N ALA A 222 -23.54 -26.63 -3.62
CA ALA A 222 -23.34 -26.37 -5.05
C ALA A 222 -22.15 -25.43 -5.31
N ALA A 223 -21.81 -24.59 -4.34
CA ALA A 223 -20.76 -23.60 -4.47
C ALA A 223 -19.36 -24.15 -4.29
N ILE A 224 -19.17 -25.07 -3.34
CA ILE A 224 -17.88 -25.74 -3.13
C ILE A 224 -17.33 -26.30 -4.45
N PRO A 225 -18.02 -27.20 -5.18
CA PRO A 225 -17.48 -27.75 -6.42
C PRO A 225 -17.33 -26.68 -7.51
N LYS A 226 -18.21 -25.68 -7.58
CA LYS A 226 -18.09 -24.55 -8.52
C LYS A 226 -16.78 -23.78 -8.28
N PHE A 227 -16.53 -23.36 -7.04
CA PHE A 227 -15.36 -22.56 -6.71
C PHE A 227 -14.08 -23.38 -6.67
N THR A 228 -14.11 -24.65 -6.26
CA THR A 228 -12.97 -25.55 -6.39
C THR A 228 -12.55 -25.68 -7.85
N LYS A 229 -13.51 -25.93 -8.76
CA LYS A 229 -13.23 -25.99 -10.20
C LYS A 229 -12.65 -24.68 -10.72
N MET A 230 -13.29 -23.56 -10.39
CA MET A 230 -12.83 -22.22 -10.76
C MET A 230 -11.42 -21.91 -10.23
N ALA A 231 -11.13 -22.31 -8.98
CA ALA A 231 -9.83 -22.13 -8.36
C ALA A 231 -8.75 -22.91 -9.09
N LEU A 232 -9.01 -24.19 -9.42
CA LEU A 232 -8.06 -25.03 -10.15
C LEU A 232 -7.77 -24.46 -11.55
N GLU A 233 -8.82 -24.12 -12.32
CA GLU A 233 -8.67 -23.52 -13.66
C GLU A 233 -7.95 -22.17 -13.61
N ALA A 234 -8.20 -21.36 -12.57
CA ALA A 234 -7.50 -20.09 -12.39
C ALA A 234 -6.03 -20.32 -12.02
N LEU A 235 -5.73 -21.23 -11.09
CA LEU A 235 -4.39 -21.47 -10.57
C LEU A 235 -3.40 -22.05 -11.60
N GLU A 236 -3.91 -22.64 -12.68
CA GLU A 236 -3.10 -22.96 -13.87
C GLU A 236 -2.48 -21.69 -14.49
N LYS A 237 -3.20 -20.56 -14.44
CA LYS A 237 -2.83 -19.29 -15.09
C LYS A 237 -2.33 -18.23 -14.13
N VAL A 238 -2.75 -18.25 -12.87
CA VAL A 238 -2.36 -17.28 -11.83
C VAL A 238 -1.75 -17.98 -10.61
N GLY A 239 -0.97 -17.27 -9.81
CA GLY A 239 -0.29 -17.88 -8.64
C GLY A 239 -1.20 -18.12 -7.44
N ARG A 240 -2.36 -17.46 -7.41
CA ARG A 240 -3.25 -17.37 -6.25
C ARG A 240 -4.71 -17.27 -6.67
N PHE A 241 -5.59 -17.90 -5.91
CA PHE A 241 -7.04 -17.74 -6.02
C PHE A 241 -7.56 -17.13 -4.71
N PRO A 242 -7.78 -15.80 -4.66
CA PRO A 242 -8.09 -15.13 -3.40
C PRO A 242 -9.51 -15.44 -2.93
N ILE A 243 -9.72 -15.53 -1.60
CA ILE A 243 -11.06 -15.74 -1.02
C ILE A 243 -12.01 -14.60 -1.36
N THR A 244 -11.48 -13.40 -1.59
CA THR A 244 -12.28 -12.26 -2.07
C THR A 244 -13.07 -12.60 -3.33
N THR A 245 -12.64 -13.59 -4.12
CA THR A 245 -13.42 -14.15 -5.24
C THR A 245 -14.74 -14.76 -4.78
N ILE A 246 -14.68 -15.64 -3.78
CA ILE A 246 -15.85 -16.32 -3.20
C ILE A 246 -16.76 -15.27 -2.57
N TRP A 247 -16.16 -14.28 -1.91
CA TRP A 247 -16.87 -13.19 -1.25
C TRP A 247 -17.52 -12.21 -2.23
N GLN A 248 -16.84 -11.86 -3.32
CA GLN A 248 -17.39 -11.03 -4.39
C GLN A 248 -18.48 -11.76 -5.14
N GLU A 249 -18.33 -13.05 -5.42
CA GLU A 249 -19.38 -13.85 -6.02
C GLU A 249 -20.57 -14.00 -5.07
N ALA A 250 -20.33 -14.24 -3.77
CA ALA A 250 -21.36 -14.20 -2.75
C ALA A 250 -22.11 -12.85 -2.78
N ARG A 251 -21.39 -11.73 -2.89
CA ARG A 251 -22.00 -10.40 -3.00
C ARG A 251 -22.71 -10.15 -4.33
N ARG A 252 -22.14 -10.59 -5.46
CA ARG A 252 -22.72 -10.46 -6.82
C ARG A 252 -24.08 -11.15 -6.89
N ARG A 253 -24.23 -12.28 -6.19
CA ARG A 253 -25.51 -13.00 -6.12
C ARG A 253 -26.65 -12.12 -5.64
N TYR A 254 -26.41 -11.22 -4.69
CA TYR A 254 -27.46 -10.37 -4.12
C TYR A 254 -27.57 -8.98 -4.79
N GLY A 255 -26.78 -8.70 -5.84
CA GLY A 255 -26.75 -7.40 -6.54
C GLY A 255 -25.53 -6.54 -6.24
N PHE A 256 -25.18 -5.67 -7.19
CA PHE A 256 -23.94 -4.90 -7.24
C PHE A 256 -23.73 -3.94 -6.06
N PRO A 257 -22.65 -4.02 -5.28
CA PRO A 257 -22.17 -2.84 -4.57
C PRO A 257 -21.89 -1.74 -5.62
N ASP A 258 -22.71 -0.70 -5.66
CA ASP A 258 -22.45 0.45 -6.51
C ASP A 258 -21.08 1.01 -6.14
N LEU A 259 -20.22 1.11 -7.16
CA LEU A 259 -18.83 1.57 -7.14
C LEU A 259 -18.67 3.03 -6.63
N ARG A 260 -19.73 3.65 -6.08
CA ARG A 260 -19.72 5.02 -5.54
C ARG A 260 -20.55 5.22 -4.27
N TYR A 261 -21.24 4.22 -3.73
CA TYR A 261 -21.87 4.33 -2.41
C TYR A 261 -20.86 3.96 -1.31
N ASN A 262 -19.83 4.79 -1.17
CA ASN A 262 -19.02 4.86 0.05
C ASN A 262 -19.85 5.51 1.16
N THR A 263 -20.94 4.86 1.60
CA THR A 263 -21.43 5.16 2.94
C THR A 263 -20.37 4.65 3.89
N LYS A 264 -19.61 5.56 4.52
CA LYS A 264 -18.83 5.24 5.72
C LYS A 264 -19.78 4.52 6.67
N ARG A 265 -19.64 3.21 6.81
CA ARG A 265 -20.47 2.40 7.70
C ARG A 265 -19.56 1.81 8.74
N ASP A 266 -19.78 2.24 9.98
CA ASP A 266 -19.03 1.80 11.15
C ASP A 266 -19.59 0.48 11.74
N MET A 267 -20.61 -0.13 11.10
CA MET A 267 -21.24 -1.37 11.56
C MET A 267 -21.49 -2.35 10.40
N ILE A 268 -21.08 -3.61 10.64
CA ILE A 268 -21.37 -4.77 9.78
C ILE A 268 -22.88 -4.99 9.79
N THR A 269 -23.49 -4.98 8.61
CA THR A 269 -24.92 -5.27 8.48
C THR A 269 -25.22 -6.75 8.73
N PRO A 270 -26.42 -7.15 9.22
CA PRO A 270 -26.79 -8.55 9.40
C PRO A 270 -26.53 -9.40 8.14
N GLU A 271 -26.76 -8.82 6.96
CA GLU A 271 -26.53 -9.46 5.67
C GLU A 271 -25.03 -9.67 5.37
N GLU A 272 -24.15 -8.79 5.82
CA GLU A 272 -22.70 -8.99 5.68
C GLU A 272 -22.20 -10.11 6.61
N LYS A 273 -22.86 -10.30 7.75
CA LYS A 273 -22.59 -11.44 8.62
C LYS A 273 -23.02 -12.75 7.95
N GLU A 274 -24.19 -12.79 7.31
CA GLU A 274 -24.63 -13.94 6.52
C GLU A 274 -23.70 -14.22 5.33
N ASP A 275 -23.28 -13.18 4.59
CA ASP A 275 -22.29 -13.30 3.50
C ASP A 275 -20.96 -13.88 4.02
N GLN A 276 -20.53 -13.46 5.21
CA GLN A 276 -19.32 -13.96 5.86
C GLN A 276 -19.44 -15.43 6.26
N GLU A 277 -20.51 -15.80 6.96
CA GLU A 277 -20.78 -17.19 7.37
C GLU A 277 -20.86 -18.12 6.14
N TYR A 278 -21.48 -17.64 5.07
CA TYR A 278 -21.54 -18.35 3.80
C TYR A 278 -20.15 -18.59 3.20
N VAL A 279 -19.32 -17.55 3.14
CA VAL A 279 -17.98 -17.64 2.56
C VAL A 279 -17.08 -18.55 3.38
N ASP A 280 -17.15 -18.46 4.71
CA ASP A 280 -16.39 -19.33 5.60
C ASP A 280 -16.77 -20.80 5.40
N ALA A 281 -18.07 -21.11 5.29
CA ALA A 281 -18.54 -22.46 5.00
C ALA A 281 -18.06 -22.99 3.64
N VAL A 282 -18.04 -22.15 2.60
CA VAL A 282 -17.51 -22.52 1.28
C VAL A 282 -16.00 -22.73 1.33
N VAL A 283 -15.26 -21.86 2.00
CA VAL A 283 -13.80 -21.96 2.16
C VAL A 283 -13.45 -23.26 2.90
N ASP A 284 -14.15 -23.57 3.99
CA ASP A 284 -13.97 -24.82 4.73
C ASP A 284 -14.30 -26.07 3.91
N GLY A 285 -15.30 -25.96 3.02
CA GLY A 285 -15.58 -27.01 2.04
C GLY A 285 -14.47 -27.18 1.01
N MET A 286 -13.94 -26.09 0.46
CA MET A 286 -12.85 -26.10 -0.52
C MET A 286 -11.54 -26.62 0.08
N ARG A 287 -11.25 -26.32 1.35
CA ARG A 287 -10.07 -26.83 2.09
C ARG A 287 -10.00 -28.35 2.16
N LYS A 288 -11.12 -29.05 1.97
CA LYS A 288 -11.17 -30.52 1.95
C LYS A 288 -10.66 -31.10 0.63
N ASP A 289 -10.50 -30.30 -0.43
CA ASP A 289 -9.92 -30.78 -1.70
C ASP A 289 -8.39 -30.81 -1.59
N PRO A 290 -7.74 -31.99 -1.71
CA PRO A 290 -6.29 -32.12 -1.52
C PRO A 290 -5.45 -31.40 -2.59
N ARG A 291 -6.06 -30.97 -3.70
CA ARG A 291 -5.37 -30.24 -4.77
C ARG A 291 -5.24 -28.75 -4.50
N LEU A 292 -5.85 -28.26 -3.43
CA LEU A 292 -5.81 -26.86 -3.03
C LEU A 292 -5.17 -26.74 -1.65
N GLU A 293 -4.20 -25.85 -1.54
CA GLU A 293 -3.63 -25.42 -0.27
C GLU A 293 -4.22 -24.06 0.11
N TYR A 294 -4.70 -23.94 1.35
CA TYR A 294 -5.26 -22.70 1.87
C TYR A 294 -4.21 -21.91 2.65
N VAL A 295 -3.99 -20.65 2.25
CA VAL A 295 -3.09 -19.73 2.94
C VAL A 295 -3.93 -18.70 3.71
N GLY A 296 -3.94 -18.83 5.03
CA GLY A 296 -4.62 -17.90 5.94
C GLY A 296 -3.78 -16.66 6.24
N CYS A 297 -4.45 -15.50 6.32
CA CYS A 297 -3.84 -14.22 6.70
C CYS A 297 -4.70 -13.53 7.78
N PRO A 298 -4.15 -12.59 8.58
CA PRO A 298 -4.91 -11.86 9.59
C PRO A 298 -6.10 -11.08 9.03
N GLN A 299 -5.98 -10.61 7.79
CA GLN A 299 -7.08 -9.99 7.05
C GLN A 299 -7.63 -10.98 6.04
N MET A 300 -8.94 -11.25 6.10
CA MET A 300 -9.61 -12.19 5.20
C MET A 300 -9.45 -11.81 3.72
N THR A 301 -9.34 -10.51 3.42
CA THR A 301 -9.09 -9.99 2.07
C THR A 301 -7.75 -10.41 1.49
N GLN A 302 -6.82 -10.86 2.34
CA GLN A 302 -5.49 -11.32 1.96
C GLN A 302 -5.38 -12.84 1.88
N CYS A 303 -6.37 -13.59 2.36
CA CYS A 303 -6.35 -15.04 2.31
C CYS A 303 -6.60 -15.57 0.89
N PHE A 304 -6.00 -16.70 0.52
CA PHE A 304 -6.11 -17.29 -0.81
C PHE A 304 -5.90 -18.81 -0.82
N PHE A 305 -6.27 -19.44 -1.94
CA PHE A 305 -5.89 -20.80 -2.29
C PHE A 305 -4.73 -20.81 -3.29
N CYS A 306 -3.86 -21.81 -3.21
CA CYS A 306 -2.81 -22.11 -4.19
C CYS A 306 -2.72 -23.61 -4.47
N LEU A 307 -1.92 -24.01 -5.47
CA LEU A 307 -1.62 -25.42 -5.70
C LEU A 307 -0.58 -25.88 -4.67
N PRO A 308 -0.72 -27.09 -4.09
CA PRO A 308 0.27 -27.64 -3.17
C PRO A 308 1.62 -27.80 -3.87
N PRO A 309 2.74 -27.65 -3.15
CA PRO A 309 4.06 -27.92 -3.70
C PRO A 309 4.16 -29.39 -4.14
N PRO A 310 4.90 -29.70 -5.22
CA PRO A 310 5.03 -31.08 -5.70
C PRO A 310 5.63 -31.97 -4.59
N GLU A 311 4.93 -33.08 -4.31
CA GLU A 311 5.32 -34.08 -3.31
C GLU A 311 6.76 -34.55 -3.57
N GLY A 312 7.66 -34.21 -2.64
CA GLY A 312 9.11 -34.43 -2.77
C GLY A 312 9.97 -33.24 -2.37
N SER A 313 9.39 -32.04 -2.26
CA SER A 313 10.04 -30.87 -1.67
C SER A 313 9.81 -30.79 -0.15
N SER A 314 10.07 -31.88 0.57
CA SER A 314 10.05 -31.84 2.04
C SER A 314 11.36 -31.24 2.55
N SER A 315 11.24 -30.11 3.25
CA SER A 315 12.29 -29.35 3.94
C SER A 315 13.24 -28.54 3.05
N HIS A 316 13.37 -27.24 3.35
CA HIS A 316 14.47 -26.36 2.96
C HIS A 316 14.99 -26.50 1.51
N ALA A 317 14.56 -25.60 0.62
CA ALA A 317 15.12 -25.46 -0.72
C ALA A 317 16.63 -25.09 -0.65
N SER A 318 17.46 -26.13 -0.48
CA SER A 318 18.90 -26.11 -0.63
C SER A 318 19.23 -25.81 -2.08
N ILE A 319 20.01 -24.76 -2.26
CA ILE A 319 20.46 -24.26 -3.55
C ILE A 319 21.55 -25.21 -4.06
N VAL A 320 21.19 -26.11 -4.98
CA VAL A 320 22.15 -26.73 -5.91
C VAL A 320 22.04 -25.99 -7.26
N PRO A 321 23.15 -25.59 -7.90
CA PRO A 321 23.10 -24.83 -9.14
C PRO A 321 22.70 -25.74 -10.32
N PRO A 322 21.96 -25.20 -11.31
CA PRO A 322 21.39 -26.03 -12.37
C PRO A 322 22.46 -26.38 -13.41
N THR A 323 22.84 -27.65 -13.47
CA THR A 323 23.42 -28.22 -14.68
C THR A 323 22.31 -28.43 -15.72
N ARG A 324 22.61 -28.02 -16.95
CA ARG A 324 21.73 -28.01 -18.12
C ARG A 324 21.15 -29.39 -18.45
N ARG A 325 19.82 -29.44 -18.68
CA ARG A 325 19.12 -29.90 -19.92
C ARG A 325 17.78 -30.52 -19.53
N ASP A 326 16.69 -29.81 -19.83
CA ASP A 326 15.53 -30.25 -20.63
C ASP A 326 14.33 -29.35 -20.33
N GLY A 327 13.56 -29.09 -21.38
CA GLY A 327 12.50 -28.07 -21.48
C GLY A 327 11.24 -28.34 -20.65
N GLY A 328 11.40 -28.55 -19.35
CA GLY A 328 10.31 -28.55 -18.38
C GLY A 328 10.00 -27.13 -17.89
N LEU A 329 8.70 -26.84 -17.74
CA LEU A 329 8.16 -25.67 -17.05
C LEU A 329 8.98 -25.37 -15.79
N ARG A 330 9.69 -24.23 -15.80
CA ARG A 330 10.37 -23.74 -14.60
C ARG A 330 9.33 -23.30 -13.59
N VAL A 331 9.04 -24.17 -12.63
CA VAL A 331 8.41 -23.80 -11.37
C VAL A 331 9.33 -22.80 -10.69
N VAL A 332 9.01 -21.51 -10.79
CA VAL A 332 9.63 -20.51 -9.92
C VAL A 332 9.05 -20.75 -8.53
N PRO A 333 9.89 -21.03 -7.51
CA PRO A 333 9.39 -21.31 -6.17
C PRO A 333 8.54 -20.13 -5.69
N VAL A 334 7.35 -20.47 -5.20
CA VAL A 334 6.48 -19.60 -4.39
C VAL A 334 7.37 -18.86 -3.39
N ALA A 335 7.14 -17.56 -3.19
CA ALA A 335 7.79 -16.81 -2.13
C ALA A 335 7.24 -17.29 -0.79
N VAL A 336 7.71 -18.45 -0.36
CA VAL A 336 7.58 -18.95 1.01
C VAL A 336 8.09 -17.84 1.92
N PRO A 337 7.41 -17.55 3.05
CA PRO A 337 7.96 -16.68 4.08
C PRO A 337 9.42 -17.09 4.32
N LEU A 338 10.36 -16.23 3.95
CA LEU A 338 11.76 -16.50 4.17
C LEU A 338 12.04 -16.12 5.62
N GLY A 339 12.72 -16.98 6.38
CA GLY A 339 13.27 -16.56 7.66
C GLY A 339 14.15 -15.33 7.46
N ALA A 340 14.21 -14.44 8.46
CA ALA A 340 14.90 -13.16 8.34
C ALA A 340 16.37 -13.31 7.90
N GLU A 341 17.07 -14.34 8.39
CA GLU A 341 18.45 -14.61 7.95
C GLU A 341 18.57 -15.17 6.55
N ASP A 342 17.67 -16.07 6.14
CA ASP A 342 17.67 -16.57 4.76
C ASP A 342 17.39 -15.43 3.77
N ALA A 343 16.48 -14.53 4.14
CA ALA A 343 16.19 -13.33 3.37
C ALA A 343 17.40 -12.39 3.32
N ALA A 344 18.08 -12.15 4.44
CA ALA A 344 19.28 -11.33 4.48
C ALA A 344 20.40 -11.90 3.59
N VAL A 345 20.69 -13.21 3.68
CA VAL A 345 21.68 -13.88 2.83
C VAL A 345 21.30 -13.79 1.35
N LYS A 346 20.02 -14.00 1.03
CA LYS A 346 19.51 -13.90 -0.35
C LYS A 346 19.59 -12.47 -0.88
N MET A 347 19.30 -11.48 -0.06
CA MET A 347 19.40 -10.06 -0.41
C MET A 347 20.84 -9.62 -0.57
N ALA A 348 21.76 -10.04 0.30
CA ALA A 348 23.19 -9.75 0.16
C ALA A 348 23.74 -10.29 -1.18
N LYS A 349 23.44 -11.56 -1.52
CA LYS A 349 23.79 -12.14 -2.83
C LYS A 349 23.17 -11.34 -3.99
N SER A 350 21.91 -10.94 -3.87
CA SER A 350 21.23 -10.14 -4.90
C SER A 350 21.85 -8.75 -5.04
N ALA A 351 22.23 -8.10 -3.94
CA ALA A 351 22.84 -6.78 -3.91
C ALA A 351 24.21 -6.82 -4.61
N LEU A 352 25.07 -7.77 -4.24
CA LEU A 352 26.39 -7.94 -4.85
C LEU A 352 26.31 -8.24 -6.35
N LYS A 353 25.39 -9.14 -6.76
CA LYS A 353 25.18 -9.43 -8.19
C LYS A 353 24.69 -8.20 -8.95
N TYR A 354 23.81 -7.40 -8.36
CA TYR A 354 23.31 -6.17 -8.97
C TYR A 354 24.43 -5.13 -9.07
N LEU A 355 25.20 -4.95 -8.01
CA LEU A 355 26.30 -3.99 -7.90
C LEU A 355 27.48 -4.31 -8.83
N ALA A 356 27.62 -5.56 -9.29
CA ALA A 356 28.58 -5.91 -10.33
C ALA A 356 28.29 -5.23 -11.69
N SER A 357 27.05 -4.79 -11.93
CA SER A 357 26.61 -4.15 -13.19
C SER A 357 26.03 -2.76 -13.02
N HIS A 358 25.82 -2.31 -11.78
CA HIS A 358 25.19 -1.03 -11.45
C HIS A 358 25.91 -0.38 -10.28
N PRO A 359 25.97 0.96 -10.23
CA PRO A 359 26.74 1.66 -9.20
C PRO A 359 26.10 1.64 -7.81
N ARG A 360 24.78 1.39 -7.69
CA ARG A 360 24.02 1.53 -6.43
C ARG A 360 22.91 0.49 -6.30
N PHE A 361 22.65 0.03 -5.08
CA PHE A 361 21.56 -0.88 -4.72
C PHE A 361 20.70 -0.25 -3.62
N GLU A 362 19.59 0.37 -4.02
CA GLU A 362 18.69 1.12 -3.14
C GLU A 362 17.96 0.23 -2.13
N VAL A 363 17.76 0.73 -0.89
CA VAL A 363 16.95 0.09 0.15
C VAL A 363 15.51 -0.13 -0.32
N GLN A 364 14.99 0.73 -1.20
CA GLN A 364 13.66 0.55 -1.78
C GLN A 364 13.51 -0.82 -2.49
N LYS A 365 14.56 -1.33 -3.13
CA LYS A 365 14.53 -2.67 -3.75
C LYS A 365 14.42 -3.79 -2.73
N ILE A 366 14.94 -3.58 -1.52
CA ILE A 366 14.75 -4.51 -0.39
C ILE A 366 13.29 -4.45 0.05
N ARG A 367 12.73 -3.24 0.23
CA ARG A 367 11.32 -3.02 0.59
C ARG A 367 10.38 -3.72 -0.40
N ASP A 368 10.56 -3.48 -1.69
CA ASP A 368 9.71 -4.04 -2.75
C ASP A 368 9.76 -5.57 -2.78
N LYS A 369 10.95 -6.17 -2.59
CA LYS A 369 11.09 -7.63 -2.63
C LYS A 369 10.61 -8.32 -1.36
N THR A 370 10.77 -7.67 -0.20
CA THR A 370 10.43 -8.25 1.11
C THR A 370 8.93 -8.15 1.43
N GLN A 371 8.20 -7.26 0.75
CA GLN A 371 6.75 -7.13 0.88
C GLN A 371 6.01 -8.45 0.63
N PHE A 372 6.57 -9.34 -0.18
CA PHE A 372 5.97 -10.62 -0.56
C PHE A 372 6.54 -11.84 0.19
N CYS A 373 7.50 -11.65 1.11
CA CYS A 373 8.10 -12.75 1.88
C CYS A 373 8.24 -12.43 3.37
N LEU A 374 7.28 -11.66 3.89
CA LEU A 374 7.20 -11.23 5.29
C LEU A 374 6.83 -12.41 6.20
N PRO A 375 7.63 -12.73 7.23
CA PRO A 375 7.25 -13.69 8.26
C PRO A 375 6.04 -13.20 9.08
N PRO A 376 5.21 -14.11 9.61
CA PRO A 376 3.99 -13.75 10.34
C PRO A 376 4.22 -12.83 11.55
N ASP A 377 5.36 -13.00 12.23
CA ASP A 377 5.67 -12.31 13.49
C ASP A 377 6.40 -10.97 13.29
N TRP A 378 6.58 -10.54 12.04
CA TRP A 378 7.36 -9.34 11.71
C TRP A 378 6.48 -8.27 11.08
N THR A 379 6.72 -7.02 11.46
CA THR A 379 6.24 -5.89 10.66
C THR A 379 7.14 -5.72 9.44
N HIS A 380 6.59 -5.21 8.32
CA HIS A 380 7.40 -5.01 7.11
C HIS A 380 8.60 -4.10 7.35
N GLU A 381 8.42 -3.02 8.12
CA GLU A 381 9.50 -2.11 8.50
C GLU A 381 10.56 -2.79 9.35
N SER A 382 10.17 -3.50 10.43
CA SER A 382 11.14 -4.20 11.29
C SER A 382 11.91 -5.27 10.52
N TYR A 383 11.27 -5.92 9.55
CA TYR A 383 11.89 -6.93 8.70
C TYR A 383 12.89 -6.33 7.70
N VAL A 384 12.54 -5.20 7.09
CA VAL A 384 13.43 -4.45 6.21
C VAL A 384 14.64 -3.92 6.99
N ASP A 385 14.41 -3.34 8.17
CA ASP A 385 15.46 -2.78 9.01
C ASP A 385 16.47 -3.87 9.42
N TYR A 386 15.98 -5.05 9.81
CA TYR A 386 16.84 -6.19 10.10
C TYR A 386 17.71 -6.61 8.91
N ILE A 387 17.11 -6.73 7.72
CA ILE A 387 17.84 -7.10 6.50
C ILE A 387 18.88 -6.02 6.16
N VAL A 388 18.53 -4.73 6.26
CA VAL A 388 19.45 -3.63 6.01
C VAL A 388 20.62 -3.67 6.99
N GLU A 389 20.36 -3.89 8.28
CA GLU A 389 21.41 -4.00 9.29
C GLU A 389 22.33 -5.20 9.04
N ARG A 390 21.76 -6.32 8.60
CA ARG A 390 22.55 -7.49 8.22
C ARG A 390 23.42 -7.24 6.98
N LEU A 391 22.90 -6.54 5.97
CA LEU A 391 23.68 -6.14 4.79
C LEU A 391 24.77 -5.11 5.14
N ARG A 392 24.57 -4.24 6.15
CA ARG A 392 25.61 -3.34 6.66
C ARG A 392 26.78 -4.08 7.30
N SER A 393 26.53 -5.29 7.79
CA SER A 393 27.55 -6.18 8.35
C SER A 393 28.30 -7.00 7.29
N ASP A 394 27.96 -6.89 6.00
CA ASP A 394 28.70 -7.54 4.91
C ASP A 394 29.84 -6.64 4.45
N ASP A 395 31.08 -7.02 4.75
CA ASP A 395 32.30 -6.24 4.45
C ASP A 395 32.49 -5.90 2.96
N ARG A 396 31.75 -6.56 2.06
CA ARG A 396 31.77 -6.29 0.62
C ARG A 396 30.82 -5.18 0.19
N LEU A 397 30.00 -4.65 1.10
CA LEU A 397 28.99 -3.63 0.84
C LEU A 397 29.25 -2.41 1.72
N ASN A 398 29.21 -1.21 1.14
CA ASN A 398 29.20 0.05 1.88
C ASN A 398 27.81 0.68 1.82
N PHE A 399 27.29 1.12 2.96
CA PHE A 399 25.98 1.74 3.06
C PHE A 399 26.08 3.27 3.07
N HIS A 400 25.46 3.93 2.09
CA HIS A 400 25.45 5.39 1.93
C HIS A 400 24.01 5.93 2.02
N GLY A 401 23.55 6.20 3.24
CA GLY A 401 22.24 6.81 3.48
C GLY A 401 21.07 5.87 3.18
N ASP A 402 20.71 5.71 1.91
CA ASP A 402 19.55 4.96 1.43
C ASP A 402 19.89 3.88 0.38
N HIS A 403 21.18 3.67 0.08
CA HIS A 403 21.62 2.66 -0.87
C HIS A 403 22.96 2.02 -0.47
N PHE A 404 23.16 0.79 -0.95
CA PHE A 404 24.43 0.07 -0.85
C PHE A 404 25.26 0.29 -2.12
N VAL A 405 26.58 0.32 -1.98
CA VAL A 405 27.56 0.29 -3.08
C VAL A 405 28.54 -0.86 -2.84
N LEU A 406 29.21 -1.33 -3.90
CA LEU A 406 30.26 -2.32 -3.72
C LEU A 406 31.40 -1.69 -2.92
N ALA A 407 31.89 -2.37 -1.88
CA ALA A 407 33.12 -1.99 -1.23
C ALA A 407 34.25 -2.19 -2.25
N THR A 408 34.69 -1.10 -2.88
CA THR A 408 35.87 -1.12 -3.74
C THR A 408 37.07 -1.35 -2.84
N LYS A 409 37.64 -2.55 -2.92
CA LYS A 409 38.97 -2.84 -2.36
C LYS A 409 39.97 -2.08 -3.20
N LEU A 410 40.69 -1.15 -2.60
CA LEU A 410 41.56 -0.21 -3.30
C LEU A 410 43.01 -0.52 -2.97
N GLU A 411 43.90 -0.43 -3.95
CA GLU A 411 45.33 -0.36 -3.67
C GLU A 411 45.65 0.86 -2.80
N VAL A 412 46.72 0.79 -2.01
CA VAL A 412 47.11 1.83 -1.02
C VAL A 412 47.03 3.25 -1.60
N LYS A 413 47.51 3.44 -2.83
CA LYS A 413 47.51 4.75 -3.51
C LYS A 413 46.09 5.27 -3.78
N LEU A 414 45.22 4.44 -4.38
CA LEU A 414 43.84 4.81 -4.69
C LEU A 414 43.00 5.01 -3.43
N ALA A 415 43.25 4.19 -2.40
CA ALA A 415 42.62 4.35 -1.09
C ALA A 415 43.02 5.69 -0.46
N ALA A 416 44.30 6.03 -0.51
CA ALA A 416 44.79 7.31 -0.02
C ALA A 416 44.18 8.49 -0.79
N GLU A 417 44.14 8.46 -2.13
CA GLU A 417 43.50 9.52 -2.94
C GLU A 417 42.04 9.73 -2.53
N ARG A 418 41.28 8.63 -2.37
CA ARG A 418 39.89 8.68 -1.92
C ARG A 418 39.74 9.25 -0.50
N LEU A 419 40.58 8.82 0.45
CA LEU A 419 40.53 9.29 1.83
C LEU A 419 41.03 10.74 1.97
N VAL A 420 41.90 11.22 1.08
CA VAL A 420 42.25 12.64 1.01
C VAL A 420 41.03 13.47 0.66
N ASP A 421 40.30 13.09 -0.40
CA ASP A 421 39.14 13.86 -0.83
C ASP A 421 38.01 13.85 0.22
N ASP A 422 37.76 12.71 0.87
CA ASP A 422 36.82 12.62 2.01
C ASP A 422 37.29 13.46 3.21
N ALA A 423 38.57 13.38 3.57
CA ALA A 423 39.13 14.20 4.65
C ALA A 423 39.00 15.70 4.35
N ILE A 424 39.29 16.13 3.12
CA ILE A 424 39.13 17.53 2.71
C ILE A 424 37.67 17.97 2.81
N GLN A 425 36.73 17.16 2.33
CA GLN A 425 35.30 17.47 2.43
C GLN A 425 34.86 17.62 3.88
N LYS A 426 35.30 16.72 4.77
CA LYS A 426 35.00 16.82 6.20
C LYS A 426 35.65 18.04 6.84
N LEU A 427 36.87 18.38 6.46
CA LEU A 427 37.60 19.56 6.93
C LEU A 427 36.98 20.89 6.48
N GLN A 428 36.03 20.88 5.54
CA GLN A 428 35.21 22.07 5.24
C GLN A 428 34.24 22.41 6.39
N HIS A 429 33.92 21.43 7.24
CA HIS A 429 32.94 21.56 8.32
C HIS A 429 33.50 21.22 9.70
N LEU A 430 34.64 20.54 9.76
CA LEU A 430 35.32 20.14 10.98
C LEU A 430 36.74 20.74 11.01
N PRO A 431 37.24 21.14 12.19
CA PRO A 431 38.59 21.68 12.30
C PRO A 431 39.67 20.62 12.04
N LEU A 432 39.38 19.35 12.39
CA LEU A 432 40.31 18.22 12.33
C LEU A 432 39.56 16.93 11.96
N VAL A 433 40.28 16.01 11.32
CA VAL A 433 39.85 14.62 11.07
C VAL A 433 40.82 13.68 11.76
N SER A 434 40.32 12.83 12.66
CA SER A 434 41.19 12.00 13.51
C SER A 434 41.86 10.86 12.74
N ARG A 435 43.08 10.48 13.18
CA ARG A 435 43.77 9.28 12.67
C ARG A 435 42.88 8.04 12.83
N ALA A 436 42.17 7.92 13.95
CA ALA A 436 41.30 6.78 14.22
C ALA A 436 40.20 6.63 13.14
N TYR A 437 39.62 7.74 12.69
CA TYR A 437 38.67 7.73 11.58
C TYR A 437 39.32 7.23 10.28
N ILE A 438 40.50 7.75 9.93
CA ILE A 438 41.23 7.33 8.72
C ILE A 438 41.63 5.86 8.78
N VAL A 439 42.06 5.36 9.95
CA VAL A 439 42.39 3.95 10.17
C VAL A 439 41.15 3.07 9.94
N ALA A 440 40.00 3.45 10.50
CA ALA A 440 38.75 2.70 10.33
C ALA A 440 38.29 2.66 8.87
N GLU A 441 38.37 3.77 8.15
CA GLU A 441 37.99 3.80 6.73
C GLU A 441 39.02 3.10 5.84
N ALA A 442 40.31 3.21 6.13
CA ALA A 442 41.35 2.47 5.41
C ALA A 442 41.19 0.95 5.60
N ALA A 443 40.84 0.49 6.81
CA ALA A 443 40.57 -0.93 7.07
C ALA A 443 39.44 -1.47 6.18
N ARG A 444 38.39 -0.68 5.93
CA ARG A 444 37.29 -1.05 5.02
C ARG A 444 37.68 -1.12 3.55
N LEU A 445 38.73 -0.41 3.16
CA LEU A 445 39.22 -0.35 1.78
C LEU A 445 40.29 -1.41 1.47
N GLN A 446 40.75 -2.15 2.48
CA GLN A 446 41.86 -3.09 2.35
C GLN A 446 41.54 -4.26 1.40
N PRO A 447 42.44 -4.59 0.45
CA PRO A 447 42.35 -5.81 -0.35
C PRO A 447 42.70 -7.05 0.48
N ASP A 448 42.03 -8.18 0.23
CA ASP A 448 42.13 -9.42 1.03
C ASP A 448 43.53 -10.07 1.05
N ASN A 449 44.40 -9.65 0.13
CA ASN A 449 45.46 -10.52 -0.36
C ASN A 449 46.83 -9.85 -0.53
N MET A 450 47.12 -8.71 0.11
CA MET A 450 48.45 -8.09 -0.10
C MET A 450 49.23 -7.53 1.09
N LEU A 451 48.65 -7.21 2.26
CA LEU A 451 49.41 -6.60 3.37
C LEU A 451 48.75 -6.92 4.73
N SER A 452 49.52 -6.89 5.82
CA SER A 452 48.90 -6.78 7.15
C SER A 452 48.08 -5.48 7.23
N LEU A 453 46.99 -5.47 8.00
CA LEU A 453 46.14 -4.28 8.15
C LEU A 453 46.97 -3.05 8.55
N ASP A 454 47.94 -3.24 9.44
CA ASP A 454 48.83 -2.18 9.91
C ASP A 454 49.71 -1.62 8.79
N GLU A 455 50.31 -2.46 7.95
CA GLU A 455 51.12 -2.02 6.79
C GLU A 455 50.26 -1.27 5.76
N TYR A 456 49.06 -1.76 5.50
CA TYR A 456 48.14 -1.11 4.55
C TYR A 456 47.73 0.28 5.05
N VAL A 457 47.27 0.36 6.30
CA VAL A 457 46.88 1.62 6.96
C VAL A 457 48.06 2.58 7.05
N ALA A 458 49.25 2.10 7.41
CA ALA A 458 50.47 2.91 7.44
C ALA A 458 50.80 3.46 6.05
N GLY A 459 50.70 2.64 5.00
CA GLY A 459 50.90 3.06 3.62
C GLY A 459 49.91 4.13 3.18
N VAL A 460 48.62 3.97 3.53
CA VAL A 460 47.56 4.93 3.21
C VAL A 460 47.84 6.27 3.88
N ILE A 461 48.11 6.26 5.19
CA ILE A 461 48.45 7.47 5.96
C ILE A 461 49.72 8.12 5.40
N ALA A 462 50.76 7.35 5.07
CA ALA A 462 51.99 7.86 4.48
C ALA A 462 51.76 8.52 3.13
N HIS A 463 50.84 8.02 2.31
CA HIS A 463 50.43 8.67 1.07
C HIS A 463 49.61 9.94 1.30
N MET A 464 48.64 9.92 2.22
CA MET A 464 47.87 11.11 2.58
C MET A 464 48.76 12.25 3.08
N ARG A 465 49.80 11.95 3.86
CA ARG A 465 50.79 12.93 4.35
C ARG A 465 51.57 13.64 3.25
N LYS A 466 51.64 13.06 2.04
CA LYS A 466 52.32 13.68 0.88
C LYS A 466 51.43 14.67 0.15
N ASP A 467 50.12 14.69 0.39
CA ASP A 467 49.21 15.65 -0.23
C ASP A 467 49.36 17.03 0.42
N LYS A 468 49.73 18.03 -0.39
CA LYS A 468 50.00 19.41 0.08
C LYS A 468 48.77 20.13 0.63
N ARG A 469 47.57 19.60 0.37
CA ARG A 469 46.30 20.17 0.88
C ARG A 469 46.05 19.79 2.34
N LEU A 470 46.73 18.77 2.85
CA LEU A 470 46.57 18.27 4.22
C LEU A 470 47.83 18.52 5.06
N VAL A 471 47.63 18.74 6.35
CA VAL A 471 48.67 18.77 7.38
C VAL A 471 48.36 17.67 8.37
N TYR A 472 49.33 16.81 8.66
CA TYR A 472 49.20 15.75 9.65
C TYR A 472 50.09 16.04 10.86
N GLY A 473 49.52 15.98 12.06
CA GLY A 473 50.25 16.24 13.30
C GLY A 473 49.48 15.78 14.53
N ALA A 474 50.09 15.93 15.70
CA ALA A 474 49.48 15.62 16.97
C ALA A 474 48.68 16.82 17.49
N ASP A 475 47.48 16.58 18.02
CA ASP A 475 46.75 17.58 18.81
C ASP A 475 47.41 17.80 20.18
N ASN A 476 46.85 18.70 20.98
CA ASN A 476 47.31 18.97 22.34
C ASN A 476 47.21 17.76 23.30
N LEU A 477 46.56 16.67 22.88
CA LEU A 477 46.45 15.41 23.61
C LEU A 477 47.37 14.32 23.04
N GLY A 478 48.26 14.66 22.10
CA GLY A 478 49.17 13.69 21.46
C GLY A 478 48.50 12.80 20.41
N ARG A 479 47.22 13.03 20.07
CA ARG A 479 46.49 12.20 19.11
C ARG A 479 46.76 12.67 17.70
N GLY A 480 47.07 11.73 16.80
CA GLY A 480 47.26 12.04 15.38
C GLY A 480 45.97 12.53 14.72
N ASN A 481 46.04 13.67 14.03
CA ASN A 481 44.94 14.28 13.31
C ASN A 481 45.41 14.84 11.96
N PHE A 482 44.49 14.91 10.99
CA PHE A 482 44.64 15.64 9.73
C PHE A 482 43.90 16.97 9.81
N GLY A 483 44.47 18.01 9.22
CA GLY A 483 43.87 19.33 9.08
C GLY A 483 44.14 19.93 7.71
N LEU A 484 43.43 21.01 7.37
CA LEU A 484 43.57 21.65 6.06
C LEU A 484 44.81 22.56 6.04
N ALA A 485 45.66 22.42 5.02
CA ALA A 485 46.83 23.27 4.84
C ALA A 485 46.42 24.74 4.67
N GLY A 486 47.04 25.63 5.45
CA GLY A 486 46.73 27.06 5.45
C GLY A 486 45.58 27.48 6.38
N SER A 487 44.95 26.55 7.11
CA SER A 487 43.99 26.91 8.16
C SER A 487 44.71 27.64 9.30
N ARG A 488 44.27 28.88 9.61
CA ARG A 488 44.87 29.73 10.66
C ARG A 488 44.65 29.22 12.08
N HIS A 489 43.72 28.27 12.25
CA HIS A 489 43.33 27.73 13.55
C HIS A 489 43.88 26.32 13.79
N LEU A 490 44.83 25.86 12.97
CA LEU A 490 45.42 24.54 13.11
C LEU A 490 46.54 24.55 14.15
N ASP A 491 46.28 24.00 15.33
CA ASP A 491 47.28 23.75 16.37
C ASP A 491 47.67 22.27 16.34
N LEU A 492 48.37 21.87 15.28
CA LEU A 492 48.92 20.52 15.14
C LEU A 492 50.45 20.60 15.26
N ARG A 493 51.00 19.87 16.23
CA ARG A 493 52.45 19.74 16.39
C ARG A 493 52.98 18.69 15.42
N PRO A 494 54.10 18.93 14.72
CA PRO A 494 54.70 17.91 13.88
C PRO A 494 55.13 16.71 14.75
N PHE A 495 54.87 15.50 14.27
CA PHE A 495 55.43 14.30 14.88
C PHE A 495 56.96 14.34 14.71
N THR A 496 57.69 14.61 15.80
CA THR A 496 59.14 14.36 15.84
C THR A 496 59.37 12.86 15.76
N ASN A 497 60.39 12.42 15.02
CA ASN A 497 60.67 11.03 14.57
C ASN A 497 60.81 9.92 15.65
N GLY A 498 60.27 10.07 16.87
CA GLY A 498 60.47 9.17 18.00
C GLY A 498 59.31 8.25 18.39
N ASP A 499 58.11 8.38 17.82
CA ASP A 499 56.90 7.71 18.36
C ASP A 499 56.44 6.45 17.60
N GLU A 500 57.37 5.63 17.11
CA GLU A 500 57.04 4.23 16.77
C GLU A 500 56.76 3.39 18.04
N ASP A 501 57.12 3.89 19.23
CA ASP A 501 56.95 3.20 20.53
C ASP A 501 55.55 3.35 21.17
N PHE A 502 54.64 4.16 20.63
CA PHE A 502 53.31 4.40 21.22
C PHE A 502 52.24 3.35 20.86
N VAL A 503 52.61 2.22 20.25
CA VAL A 503 51.71 1.08 19.95
C VAL A 503 51.48 0.19 21.19
N LYS A 504 51.20 0.81 22.34
CA LYS A 504 50.56 0.09 23.46
C LYS A 504 49.30 0.83 23.85
N PRO A 505 48.11 0.28 23.54
CA PRO A 505 46.86 0.92 23.93
C PRO A 505 46.75 0.90 25.45
N GLU A 506 46.73 2.07 26.07
CA GLU A 506 46.20 2.19 27.42
C GLU A 506 44.71 1.78 27.40
N PRO A 507 44.25 1.01 28.40
CA PRO A 507 42.85 0.62 28.50
C PRO A 507 41.98 1.89 28.58
N PRO A 508 40.89 1.98 27.81
CA PRO A 508 40.06 3.19 27.77
C PRO A 508 39.52 3.48 29.16
N LYS A 509 39.72 4.74 29.62
CA LYS A 509 39.00 5.28 30.77
C LYS A 509 37.51 5.12 30.53
N ALA A 510 36.81 4.53 31.49
CA ALA A 510 35.36 4.35 31.45
C ALA A 510 34.68 5.69 31.16
N GLU A 511 34.02 5.81 30.01
CA GLU A 511 33.22 6.98 29.66
C GLU A 511 32.09 7.12 30.67
N GLU A 512 32.02 8.26 31.34
CA GLU A 512 30.86 8.64 32.15
C GLU A 512 29.61 8.67 31.26
N PRO A 513 28.45 8.24 31.78
CA PRO A 513 27.21 8.25 31.02
C PRO A 513 26.83 9.64 30.53
N ARG A 514 26.34 9.72 29.29
CA ARG A 514 25.82 10.97 28.75
C ARG A 514 24.68 11.44 29.65
N GLN A 515 24.73 12.69 30.09
CA GLN A 515 23.82 13.25 31.10
C GLN A 515 22.33 13.15 30.74
N ASP A 516 21.98 12.97 29.47
CA ASP A 516 20.61 12.85 28.97
C ASP A 516 20.03 11.42 29.05
N VAL A 517 20.88 10.40 29.19
CA VAL A 517 20.45 8.99 29.24
C VAL A 517 19.84 8.64 30.59
N VAL A 518 20.44 9.12 31.68
CA VAL A 518 20.02 8.79 33.05
C VAL A 518 18.56 9.19 33.34
N PRO A 519 18.11 10.44 33.06
CA PRO A 519 16.72 10.83 33.31
C PRO A 519 15.69 10.05 32.47
N ARG A 520 16.05 9.66 31.25
CA ARG A 520 15.19 8.86 30.37
C ARG A 520 14.99 7.45 30.92
N MET A 521 16.05 6.81 31.40
CA MET A 521 15.97 5.47 31.99
C MET A 521 15.14 5.47 33.27
N VAL A 522 15.32 6.48 34.13
CA VAL A 522 14.50 6.68 35.34
C VAL A 522 13.01 6.82 34.99
N ALA A 523 12.67 7.62 33.96
CA ALA A 523 11.28 7.78 33.52
C ALA A 523 10.66 6.49 32.98
N LEU A 524 11.43 5.68 32.27
CA LEU A 524 10.96 4.43 31.69
C LEU A 524 10.76 3.36 32.77
N ALA A 525 11.66 3.26 33.74
CA ALA A 525 11.52 2.41 34.92
C ALA A 525 10.25 2.71 35.72
N LEU A 526 9.93 3.99 35.94
CA LEU A 526 8.70 4.39 36.62
C LEU A 526 7.44 3.93 35.89
N ARG A 527 7.42 4.00 34.56
CA ARG A 527 6.28 3.54 33.74
C ARG A 527 6.09 2.02 33.85
N HIS A 528 7.18 1.26 33.97
CA HIS A 528 7.10 -0.17 34.25
C HIS A 528 6.56 -0.45 35.66
N LEU A 529 6.97 0.29 36.70
CA LEU A 529 6.42 0.11 38.06
C LEU A 529 4.94 0.41 38.15
N GLU A 530 4.46 1.41 37.40
CA GLU A 530 3.03 1.70 37.30
C GLU A 530 2.23 0.53 36.71
N THR A 531 2.87 -0.32 35.91
CA THR A 531 2.24 -1.45 35.22
C THR A 531 2.35 -2.76 36.01
N TYR A 532 3.50 -3.03 36.65
CA TYR A 532 3.83 -4.36 37.19
C TYR A 532 3.96 -4.44 38.72
N GLU A 533 3.72 -3.34 39.46
CA GLU A 533 3.81 -3.19 40.94
C GLU A 533 5.22 -3.42 41.55
N VAL A 534 6.02 -4.36 41.05
CA VAL A 534 7.40 -4.68 41.46
C VAL A 534 8.20 -5.12 40.24
N PHE A 535 9.46 -4.69 40.09
CA PHE A 535 10.37 -5.23 39.06
C PHE A 535 11.82 -5.32 39.57
N SER A 536 12.62 -6.25 39.02
CA SER A 536 14.05 -6.45 39.39
C SER A 536 14.97 -5.42 38.72
N ALA A 537 15.90 -4.81 39.47
CA ALA A 537 16.83 -3.81 38.93
C ALA A 537 17.73 -4.35 37.82
N ALA A 538 18.15 -5.61 37.93
CA ALA A 538 18.93 -6.30 36.91
C ALA A 538 18.15 -6.46 35.59
N LEU A 539 16.83 -6.67 35.67
CA LEU A 539 15.97 -6.83 34.50
C LEU A 539 15.82 -5.52 33.73
N VAL A 540 15.76 -4.37 34.42
CA VAL A 540 15.74 -3.04 33.78
C VAL A 540 17.08 -2.70 33.15
N ALA A 541 18.20 -3.07 33.77
CA ALA A 541 19.50 -2.90 33.13
C ALA A 541 19.62 -3.73 31.85
N ASP A 542 19.25 -5.01 31.89
CA ASP A 542 19.36 -5.91 30.72
C ASP A 542 18.29 -5.62 29.63
N GLU A 543 17.05 -5.26 30.00
CA GLU A 543 16.00 -4.95 29.02
C GLU A 543 16.12 -3.54 28.41
N LEU A 544 16.65 -2.56 29.15
CA LEU A 544 16.80 -1.19 28.64
C LEU A 544 18.15 -0.93 27.98
N LEU A 545 19.19 -1.69 28.35
CA LEU A 545 20.52 -1.57 27.76
C LEU A 545 20.78 -2.80 26.90
N VAL A 546 20.25 -2.76 25.67
CA VAL A 546 20.47 -3.81 24.67
C VAL A 546 21.97 -3.90 24.33
N GLY A 547 22.67 -4.90 24.87
CA GLY A 547 24.01 -5.33 24.47
C GLY A 547 25.19 -4.64 25.19
N ASN A 548 26.17 -5.45 25.65
CA ASN A 548 27.53 -5.10 26.10
C ASN A 548 27.72 -3.73 26.81
N THR A 549 26.77 -3.31 27.64
CA THR A 549 26.88 -2.02 28.30
C THR A 549 27.81 -2.16 29.52
N PRO A 550 28.83 -1.29 29.69
CA PRO A 550 29.78 -1.40 30.77
C PRO A 550 29.09 -1.40 32.15
N ARG A 551 29.54 -2.26 33.07
CA ARG A 551 28.99 -2.39 34.44
C ARG A 551 28.90 -1.06 35.19
N ALA A 552 29.88 -0.17 35.00
CA ALA A 552 29.89 1.17 35.59
C ALA A 552 28.70 2.05 35.14
N TYR A 553 28.22 1.85 33.92
CA TYR A 553 27.06 2.57 33.38
C TYR A 553 25.77 2.12 34.06
N VAL A 554 25.64 0.81 34.30
CA VAL A 554 24.53 0.20 35.03
C VAL A 554 24.51 0.69 36.47
N GLU A 555 25.68 0.72 37.13
CA GLU A 555 25.83 1.24 38.49
C GLU A 555 25.37 2.70 38.60
N CYS A 556 25.75 3.56 37.66
CA CYS A 556 25.32 4.96 37.67
C CYS A 556 23.80 5.14 37.49
N ILE A 557 23.16 4.34 36.63
CA ILE A 557 21.70 4.38 36.45
C ILE A 557 20.99 3.88 37.71
N VAL A 558 21.47 2.79 38.31
CA VAL A 558 20.89 2.22 39.53
C VAL A 558 21.00 3.20 40.70
N GLU A 559 22.13 3.88 40.86
CA GLU A 559 22.28 4.93 41.88
C GLU A 559 21.32 6.11 41.63
N ALA A 560 21.20 6.59 40.40
CA ALA A 560 20.22 7.64 40.07
C ALA A 560 18.77 7.21 40.35
N MET A 561 18.43 5.93 40.16
CA MET A 561 17.12 5.38 40.52
C MET A 561 16.91 5.28 42.03
N LYS A 562 17.97 5.01 42.82
CA LYS A 562 17.91 5.03 44.29
C LYS A 562 17.68 6.44 44.83
N GLU A 563 18.15 7.47 44.12
CA GLU A 563 17.92 8.88 44.49
C GLU A 563 16.50 9.39 44.18
N ASP A 564 15.75 8.73 43.28
CA ASP A 564 14.39 9.15 42.95
C ASP A 564 13.38 8.75 44.04
N THR A 565 12.87 9.75 44.76
CA THR A 565 11.92 9.60 45.88
C THR A 565 10.64 8.81 45.57
N ARG A 566 10.29 8.57 44.29
CA ARG A 566 9.12 7.79 43.89
C ARG A 566 9.38 6.29 43.89
N MET A 567 10.65 5.88 43.87
CA MET A 567 11.08 4.49 43.86
C MET A 567 11.71 4.12 45.21
N LYS A 568 11.51 2.88 45.62
CA LYS A 568 12.13 2.30 46.81
C LYS A 568 12.92 1.08 46.38
N PHE A 569 14.24 1.13 46.60
CA PHE A 569 15.10 -0.03 46.37
C PHE A 569 14.96 -1.04 47.52
N VAL A 570 14.77 -2.30 47.16
CA VAL A 570 14.68 -3.46 48.05
C VAL A 570 15.89 -4.35 47.76
N PRO A 571 16.92 -4.33 48.63
CA PRO A 571 18.12 -5.14 48.42
C PRO A 571 17.80 -6.63 48.37
N SER A 572 18.49 -7.38 47.51
CA SER A 572 18.47 -8.85 47.56
C SER A 572 19.29 -9.35 48.76
N ALA A 573 18.94 -10.54 49.26
CA ALA A 573 19.63 -11.18 50.39
C ALA A 573 21.11 -11.50 50.09
N ASP A 574 21.49 -11.55 48.81
CA ASP A 574 22.83 -11.95 48.36
C ASP A 574 23.90 -10.85 48.49
N GLY A 575 23.55 -9.66 49.00
CA GLY A 575 24.51 -8.60 49.34
C GLY A 575 25.11 -7.85 48.15
N ASP A 576 24.83 -8.24 46.89
CA ASP A 576 25.21 -7.47 45.71
C ASP A 576 24.31 -6.22 45.60
N GLN A 577 24.94 -5.04 45.59
CA GLN A 577 24.27 -3.73 45.53
C GLN A 577 23.45 -3.52 44.26
N LEU A 578 23.69 -4.33 43.22
CA LEU A 578 22.95 -4.31 41.94
C LEU A 578 21.82 -5.35 41.85
N ALA A 579 21.79 -6.34 42.75
CA ALA A 579 20.84 -7.46 42.66
C ALA A 579 19.47 -7.20 43.31
N GLY A 580 19.18 -5.98 43.77
CA GLY A 580 17.89 -5.63 44.39
C GLY A 580 16.75 -5.38 43.39
N ALA A 581 15.54 -5.20 43.92
CA ALA A 581 14.35 -4.82 43.16
C ALA A 581 13.94 -3.37 43.46
N PHE A 582 13.19 -2.74 42.55
CA PHE A 582 12.56 -1.45 42.82
C PHE A 582 11.04 -1.63 42.99
N GLU A 583 10.47 -0.90 43.94
CA GLU A 583 9.03 -0.81 44.19
C GLU A 583 8.58 0.67 44.21
N LEU A 584 7.29 0.93 43.99
CA LEU A 584 6.73 2.28 44.18
C LEU A 584 6.70 2.65 45.66
N ALA A 585 7.31 3.79 46.01
CA ALA A 585 7.41 4.29 47.38
C ALA A 585 6.03 4.57 48.03
N GLN A 586 5.01 4.89 47.22
CA GLN A 586 3.63 5.04 47.67
C GLN A 586 2.70 4.10 46.90
N LYS A 587 2.24 3.04 47.57
CA LYS A 587 1.16 2.18 47.05
C LYS A 587 -0.12 3.02 46.96
N ARG A 588 -0.53 3.40 45.74
CA ARG A 588 -1.84 4.04 45.51
C ARG A 588 -2.92 3.17 46.14
N GLY A 589 -3.66 3.70 47.11
CA GLY A 589 -4.74 2.98 47.78
C GLY A 589 -5.69 2.36 46.76
N LYS A 590 -5.81 1.03 46.79
CA LYS A 590 -6.67 0.26 45.88
C LYS A 590 -8.08 0.85 45.90
N LYS A 591 -8.50 1.51 44.81
CA LYS A 591 -9.91 1.87 44.62
C LYS A 591 -10.72 0.56 44.60
N ARG A 592 -11.62 0.47 45.57
CA ARG A 592 -12.52 -0.64 45.88
C ARG A 592 -13.20 -1.15 44.59
N LYS A 593 -12.99 -2.42 44.23
CA LYS A 593 -13.71 -3.12 43.16
C LYS A 593 -15.22 -3.03 43.42
N GLN A 594 -15.94 -2.27 42.59
CA GLN A 594 -17.39 -2.25 42.57
C GLN A 594 -17.87 -3.51 41.86
N ARG A 595 -18.60 -4.36 42.59
CA ARG A 595 -19.23 -5.59 42.06
C ARG A 595 -20.26 -5.18 41.00
N CYS A 596 -20.17 -5.81 39.82
CA CYS A 596 -21.24 -5.86 38.84
C CYS A 596 -22.38 -6.70 39.44
N GLY A 597 -23.42 -6.04 39.94
CA GLY A 597 -24.70 -6.65 40.22
C GLY A 597 -25.68 -6.19 39.15
N ASP A 598 -26.54 -7.10 38.72
CA ASP A 598 -27.60 -6.91 37.73
C ASP A 598 -28.35 -5.58 37.93
N VAL A 599 -28.37 -4.75 36.90
CA VAL A 599 -29.26 -3.59 36.81
C VAL A 599 -30.07 -3.70 35.53
N GLU A 600 -31.36 -3.97 35.72
CA GLU A 600 -32.40 -3.83 34.70
C GLU A 600 -32.29 -2.47 33.99
N ALA A 601 -32.21 -2.50 32.66
CA ALA A 601 -32.21 -1.31 31.83
C ALA A 601 -33.64 -0.72 31.75
N LYS A 602 -34.05 0.07 32.76
CA LYS A 602 -35.09 1.09 32.58
C LYS A 602 -34.43 2.41 32.20
N MET A 603 -34.22 2.60 30.91
CA MET A 603 -33.82 3.90 30.36
C MET A 603 -35.05 4.82 30.35
N ARG A 604 -35.11 5.76 31.30
CA ARG A 604 -36.05 6.88 31.27
C ARG A 604 -35.62 7.85 30.18
N TRP A 605 -36.47 8.03 29.19
CA TRP A 605 -36.42 9.14 28.25
C TRP A 605 -36.52 10.45 29.04
N THR A 606 -35.48 11.29 29.02
CA THR A 606 -35.61 12.70 29.38
C THR A 606 -36.04 13.47 28.14
N ASN A 607 -37.10 14.26 28.29
CA ASN A 607 -37.69 15.14 27.27
C ASN A 607 -36.62 15.97 26.51
N PRO A 608 -36.77 16.15 25.19
CA PRO A 608 -35.89 17.02 24.43
C PRO A 608 -36.12 18.49 24.82
N SER A 609 -35.06 19.19 25.22
CA SER A 609 -35.07 20.64 25.32
C SER A 609 -35.22 21.25 23.92
N PRO A 610 -36.08 22.25 23.72
CA PRO A 610 -36.22 22.93 22.43
C PRO A 610 -34.92 23.66 22.08
N VAL A 611 -34.40 23.38 20.88
CA VAL A 611 -33.27 24.12 20.29
C VAL A 611 -33.78 25.49 19.87
N HIS A 612 -33.30 26.56 20.51
CA HIS A 612 -33.52 27.92 20.05
C HIS A 612 -32.64 28.20 18.83
N PHE A 613 -33.27 28.41 17.68
CA PHE A 613 -32.60 28.95 16.49
C PHE A 613 -32.34 30.45 16.70
N PRO A 614 -31.14 30.96 16.40
CA PRO A 614 -30.88 32.39 16.47
C PRO A 614 -31.71 33.12 15.42
N THR A 615 -32.63 33.97 15.88
CA THR A 615 -33.37 34.95 15.08
C THR A 615 -32.43 36.07 14.65
N GLY A 616 -31.72 35.84 13.55
CA GLY A 616 -30.93 36.86 12.88
C GLY A 616 -30.54 36.38 11.50
N ALA A 617 -31.15 36.93 10.46
CA ALA A 617 -30.73 36.68 9.09
C ALA A 617 -29.25 37.09 8.94
N PRO A 618 -28.38 36.23 8.39
CA PRO A 618 -27.00 36.63 8.13
C PRO A 618 -26.99 37.83 7.18
N LYS A 619 -26.32 38.91 7.59
CA LYS A 619 -26.08 40.06 6.72
C LYS A 619 -25.32 39.57 5.49
N ILE A 620 -25.96 39.66 4.32
CA ILE A 620 -25.36 39.35 3.03
C ILE A 620 -24.20 40.33 2.83
N VAL A 621 -22.98 39.81 2.83
CA VAL A 621 -21.78 40.58 2.50
C VAL A 621 -21.82 40.86 1.01
N ASP A 622 -21.71 42.13 0.64
CA ASP A 622 -21.91 42.64 -0.71
C ASP A 622 -20.64 42.37 -1.57
N THR A 623 -20.45 41.11 -1.95
CA THR A 623 -19.30 40.71 -2.78
C THR A 623 -19.52 41.05 -4.26
N PRO A 624 -18.45 41.21 -5.06
CA PRO A 624 -18.54 41.42 -6.51
C PRO A 624 -19.40 40.35 -7.21
N GLU A 625 -19.36 39.12 -6.72
CA GLU A 625 -20.17 38.01 -7.21
C GLU A 625 -21.67 38.20 -6.95
N VAL A 626 -22.06 38.67 -5.75
CA VAL A 626 -23.47 38.97 -5.42
C VAL A 626 -24.01 40.09 -6.31
N LYS A 627 -23.19 41.12 -6.60
CA LYS A 627 -23.55 42.19 -7.54
C LYS A 627 -23.69 41.69 -8.98
N ALA A 628 -22.78 40.82 -9.43
CA ALA A 628 -22.86 40.22 -10.76
C ALA A 628 -24.12 39.34 -10.92
N GLN A 629 -24.48 38.58 -9.88
CA GLN A 629 -25.66 37.73 -9.88
C GLN A 629 -26.97 38.54 -9.79
N ALA A 630 -27.00 39.61 -8.99
CA ALA A 630 -28.12 40.55 -8.95
C ALA A 630 -28.32 41.26 -10.30
N ARG A 631 -27.24 41.61 -11.01
CA ARG A 631 -27.29 42.22 -12.34
C ARG A 631 -27.80 41.24 -13.41
N ARG A 632 -27.41 39.96 -13.35
CA ARG A 632 -27.93 38.89 -14.22
C ARG A 632 -29.43 38.63 -13.96
N MET A 633 -29.83 38.55 -12.69
CA MET A 633 -31.24 38.41 -12.31
C MET A 633 -32.07 39.58 -12.81
N LYS A 634 -31.59 40.83 -12.70
CA LYS A 634 -32.25 42.02 -13.26
C LYS A 634 -32.41 41.95 -14.79
N LEU A 635 -31.41 41.45 -15.52
CA LEU A 635 -31.49 41.31 -16.98
C LEU A 635 -32.51 40.24 -17.39
N VAL A 636 -32.62 39.16 -16.62
CA VAL A 636 -33.62 38.10 -16.85
C VAL A 636 -35.04 38.58 -16.50
N THR A 637 -35.20 39.31 -15.39
CA THR A 637 -36.52 39.86 -15.00
C THR A 637 -36.96 41.03 -15.86
N ALA A 638 -36.03 41.77 -16.47
CA ALA A 638 -36.36 42.86 -17.39
C ALA A 638 -36.85 42.41 -18.78
N GLY A 639 -36.91 41.09 -19.05
CA GLY A 639 -37.50 40.55 -20.28
C GLY A 639 -36.84 41.05 -21.55
N VAL A 640 -35.52 41.30 -21.52
CA VAL A 640 -34.78 41.74 -22.71
C VAL A 640 -34.57 40.53 -23.63
N ASP A 641 -35.50 40.32 -24.55
CA ASP A 641 -35.30 39.45 -25.71
C ASP A 641 -34.16 40.03 -26.55
N ARG A 642 -33.02 39.33 -26.55
CA ARG A 642 -31.90 39.68 -27.43
C ARG A 642 -32.23 39.20 -28.84
N GLY A 643 -32.29 40.15 -29.78
CA GLY A 643 -32.45 39.87 -31.20
C GLY A 643 -31.30 39.02 -31.77
N PRO A 644 -31.54 38.28 -32.85
CA PRO A 644 -30.67 37.20 -33.35
C PRO A 644 -29.29 37.61 -33.88
N ASP A 645 -28.96 38.90 -33.95
CA ASP A 645 -27.79 39.39 -34.70
C ASP A 645 -26.66 40.03 -33.88
N GLU A 646 -26.67 39.94 -32.54
CA GLU A 646 -25.51 40.42 -31.74
C GLU A 646 -24.42 39.34 -31.56
N PRO A 647 -23.17 39.59 -31.98
CA PRO A 647 -22.08 38.63 -31.83
C PRO A 647 -21.68 38.47 -30.35
N VAL A 648 -21.79 37.23 -29.87
CA VAL A 648 -21.47 36.84 -28.50
C VAL A 648 -19.95 36.93 -28.27
N LYS A 649 -19.48 37.98 -27.59
CA LYS A 649 -18.19 37.92 -26.89
C LYS A 649 -18.36 37.01 -25.67
N SER A 650 -18.00 35.74 -25.81
CA SER A 650 -18.03 34.78 -24.70
C SER A 650 -16.88 35.08 -23.73
N GLU A 651 -17.22 35.63 -22.56
CA GLU A 651 -16.33 35.51 -21.41
C GLU A 651 -16.22 34.01 -21.04
N PRO A 652 -15.01 33.51 -20.72
CA PRO A 652 -14.82 32.11 -20.37
C PRO A 652 -15.64 31.74 -19.12
N PRO A 653 -16.25 30.53 -19.08
CA PRO A 653 -17.05 30.11 -17.94
C PRO A 653 -16.18 30.00 -16.69
N ILE A 654 -16.47 30.82 -15.69
CA ILE A 654 -15.92 30.69 -14.34
C ILE A 654 -16.54 29.41 -13.74
N ALA A 655 -15.69 28.43 -13.43
CA ALA A 655 -16.11 27.17 -12.82
C ALA A 655 -16.71 27.44 -11.43
N ILE A 656 -17.99 27.06 -11.25
CA ILE A 656 -18.66 27.10 -9.94
C ILE A 656 -18.34 25.79 -9.23
N PRO A 657 -17.62 25.79 -8.10
CA PRO A 657 -17.50 24.60 -7.27
C PRO A 657 -18.86 24.32 -6.60
N LEU A 658 -19.53 23.25 -7.03
CA LEU A 658 -20.72 22.73 -6.37
C LEU A 658 -20.33 22.17 -5.00
N MET A 659 -20.48 22.97 -3.95
CA MET A 659 -20.55 22.47 -2.57
C MET A 659 -21.84 21.65 -2.43
N ILE A 660 -21.68 20.34 -2.30
CA ILE A 660 -22.77 19.40 -2.02
C ILE A 660 -23.32 19.71 -0.63
N LEU A 661 -24.61 20.08 -0.58
CA LEU A 661 -25.42 20.16 0.62
C LEU A 661 -25.46 18.78 1.31
N ARG A 662 -24.80 18.65 2.46
CA ARG A 662 -25.02 17.56 3.41
C ARG A 662 -26.25 17.92 4.25
N PHE A 663 -27.30 17.11 4.19
CA PHE A 663 -28.36 17.14 5.20
C PHE A 663 -27.93 16.23 6.35
N TYR A 664 -28.01 16.79 7.57
CA TYR A 664 -27.67 16.15 8.84
C TYR A 664 -28.65 15.04 9.21
#